data_AF-A0A163JBX9-F1
#
_entry.id   AF-A0A163JBX9-F1
#
_cell.length_a   1.000
_cell.length_b   1.000
_cell.length_c   1.000
_cell.angle_alpha   90.00
_cell.angle_beta   90.00
_cell.angle_gamma   90.00
#
_symmetry.space_group_name_H-M   'P 1'
#
loop_
_entity.id
_entity.type
_entity.pdbx_description
1 polymer ?
#
loop_
_entity_poly.entity_id
_entity_poly.type
_entity_poly.pdbx_seq_one_letter_code
_entity_poly.pdbx_strand_id
1 'polypeptide(L)'
;MSAKPIREYDGKLLLAYHLLRAPLLSNDQQSSLFTPAATKLAQVNVDTSLKQGAPGAFEAALKQQLDQLELSHPWLLTDKLVAKPDQLIKRRGKHGLLTLNKPWSEARQWIEERAGKDIQIERTTGVLKTFLVEPFTPHPSNTEYYICINSERDGDYILFTHEGGIDVGDVDAKALKLLVKVDEEFPSITTIKETLLKDVPEFKRDVLVDFITRLYAVYVDLHFTYLEINPLVVTDPVEGQTPQVMYLDLAAKLDQTAEFEAGPKWAVARSPQNTGVITSEQHVDQGPPMVFPAPFGRELTKEEAYIQELDGKTGASLKLTVLNREGRVWTMVAGGGASVVYSDAIAALGFANELANYGEYSGAPTETQTYEYAKTILDLMTRGDVNAEGKILFIGGGIANFTNVATTFKGIIRALTEFKQALINHKVRIFIRRGGPNYQEGLRAMRQLGDTLGVEIQVFGPETHITEIVPLALVGKSSDINGAVSAAGGQSSGNLFQDQLLGSSTPASQANSPKLKIAEDNATPSDISNRMQYFDNDNKSETREWFRPFTNKTRAFVYGMQPRAVQGMLDFDFMCKRESPSVAAMVYPFGGSHVQKFYWGTKETLIPVFTSLKEAVEQFPEVDMVVNFASCRSVYESTRELFSYSSQIKTIAIIAEGVPERRARQLLHEAERRQVLVIGPATVGGIKPGCFKIGNTGGMMDNIVASKLYRPGSVAYVSKSGGMSNELNNIVSRTTDGVYEGVAIGGDRYPGSTFIDHLLRYEQDPNCKMLVLLGEVGGVEEYKVIEAVRNGTIKKPVVAWCIGTCAKMFTTDVQFGHAGAMANSDLETADAKNKAMRAAGIVVPDTFELMPQALADAYAKLVQNGTVVPRAEPEVPKIPIDYSWAQELGLVRKPASFVSTIVDDRGQELLYAGMRITDVFKDDIGIGGVLSLLWFKRRLPDYAGKFIEMVLMLTADHGPAVSGAMNTIITTRAGKDLISSVVSGLLTIGERFGGALDGAATSFTKAYDSGLTPREFVTSMRKANKLIPGIGHKIKSRTNPDMRVELVKSYVKKNFPNTPILDYALKVEEITTSKKDNLILNVDGCIAVSFVDLLRESNAFTPEEAEEYMRIGTLNGLFVLGRTLGFIGHHLDQKRLKQGLYRHPWDDISYLLPSLEPESLDPRRITARVNVEPKK
;
A
#
# COMPACT_ATOMS: atom_id res chain seq x y z
N MET A 1 -7.40 9.36 6.93
CA MET A 1 -8.15 8.82 8.08
C MET A 1 -8.06 9.85 9.21
N SER A 2 -9.06 10.00 10.08
CA SER A 2 -9.13 11.11 11.05
C SER A 2 -10.04 10.78 12.23
N ALA A 3 -10.17 11.70 13.20
CA ALA A 3 -11.31 11.73 14.12
C ALA A 3 -12.65 11.68 13.36
N LYS A 4 -13.49 10.68 13.66
CA LYS A 4 -14.80 10.46 13.03
C LYS A 4 -15.91 10.41 14.07
N PRO A 5 -17.04 11.10 13.85
CA PRO A 5 -18.19 10.99 14.72
C PRO A 5 -18.78 9.58 14.66
N ILE A 6 -19.31 9.13 15.79
CA ILE A 6 -20.08 7.88 15.90
C ILE A 6 -21.51 8.20 16.33
N ARG A 7 -22.43 7.26 16.09
CA ARG A 7 -23.80 7.37 16.57
C ARG A 7 -23.86 7.34 18.10
N GLU A 8 -24.90 7.93 18.65
CA GLU A 8 -25.13 7.90 20.09
C GLU A 8 -25.32 6.46 20.59
N TYR A 9 -26.04 5.64 19.81
CA TYR A 9 -26.20 4.21 20.09
C TYR A 9 -24.85 3.51 20.29
N ASP A 10 -23.93 3.66 19.34
CA ASP A 10 -22.62 3.01 19.39
C ASP A 10 -21.79 3.53 20.57
N GLY A 11 -21.79 4.84 20.81
CA GLY A 11 -21.06 5.43 21.94
C GLY A 11 -21.58 4.99 23.31
N LYS A 12 -22.91 4.87 23.49
CA LYS A 12 -23.50 4.34 24.74
C LYS A 12 -23.19 2.85 24.95
N LEU A 13 -23.14 2.04 23.89
CA LEU A 13 -22.70 0.64 23.97
C LEU A 13 -21.24 0.54 24.41
N LEU A 14 -20.36 1.37 23.84
CA LEU A 14 -18.94 1.42 24.24
C LEU A 14 -18.81 1.76 25.71
N LEU A 15 -19.50 2.80 26.19
CA LEU A 15 -19.46 3.17 27.61
C LEU A 15 -20.00 2.04 28.50
N ALA A 16 -21.16 1.49 28.17
CA ALA A 16 -21.77 0.44 28.98
C ALA A 16 -20.89 -0.81 29.11
N TYR A 17 -20.22 -1.19 28.03
CA TYR A 17 -19.31 -2.33 28.05
C TYR A 17 -17.99 -2.00 28.76
N HIS A 18 -17.40 -0.82 28.53
CA HIS A 18 -16.02 -0.56 28.96
C HIS A 18 -15.87 0.21 30.27
N LEU A 19 -16.88 0.92 30.79
CA LEU A 19 -16.75 1.75 32.02
C LEU A 19 -16.20 1.01 33.25
N LEU A 20 -16.54 -0.27 33.42
CA LEU A 20 -16.01 -1.10 34.51
C LEU A 20 -14.87 -2.03 34.09
N ARG A 21 -14.53 -2.08 32.80
CA ARG A 21 -13.54 -3.01 32.23
C ARG A 21 -12.25 -2.32 31.78
N ALA A 22 -12.29 -1.01 31.54
CA ALA A 22 -11.11 -0.23 31.19
C ALA A 22 -10.06 -0.28 32.32
N PRO A 23 -8.76 -0.26 31.98
CA PRO A 23 -7.70 -0.22 32.98
C PRO A 23 -7.87 1.00 33.91
N LEU A 24 -7.77 0.79 35.22
CA LEU A 24 -7.76 1.91 36.18
C LEU A 24 -6.48 2.72 36.00
N LEU A 25 -6.62 4.05 36.00
CA LEU A 25 -5.50 4.98 35.84
C LEU A 25 -4.80 5.33 37.17
N SER A 26 -5.44 5.07 38.31
CA SER A 26 -4.90 5.34 39.64
C SER A 26 -4.66 4.05 40.42
N ASN A 27 -3.63 4.03 41.28
CA ASN A 27 -3.29 2.86 42.11
C ASN A 27 -4.21 2.68 43.35
N ASP A 28 -5.07 3.65 43.67
CA ASP A 28 -6.02 3.56 44.77
C ASP A 28 -7.17 2.60 44.41
N GLN A 29 -7.00 1.33 44.74
CA GLN A 29 -8.04 0.31 44.57
C GLN A 29 -9.16 0.53 45.59
N GLN A 30 -10.25 1.17 45.17
CA GLN A 30 -11.52 1.15 45.88
C GLN A 30 -12.58 0.39 45.07
N SER A 31 -13.51 -0.27 45.75
CA SER A 31 -14.72 -0.81 45.13
C SER A 31 -15.50 0.32 44.46
N SER A 32 -15.92 0.12 43.21
CA SER A 32 -16.71 1.09 42.44
C SER A 32 -17.91 1.57 43.25
N LEU A 33 -18.04 2.89 43.42
CA LEU A 33 -19.22 3.54 43.99
C LEU A 33 -20.29 3.75 42.93
N PHE A 34 -19.90 3.65 41.66
CA PHE A 34 -20.76 3.67 40.50
C PHE A 34 -21.14 2.26 40.06
N THR A 35 -22.41 2.05 39.73
CA THR A 35 -22.90 0.86 39.01
C THR A 35 -23.51 1.32 37.69
N PRO A 36 -23.00 0.87 36.53
CA PRO A 36 -23.61 1.19 35.23
C PRO A 36 -25.05 0.72 35.19
N ALA A 37 -25.94 1.58 34.71
CA ALA A 37 -27.32 1.18 34.43
C ALA A 37 -27.34 0.05 33.40
N ALA A 38 -28.34 -0.84 33.48
CA ALA A 38 -28.55 -1.86 32.47
C ALA A 38 -28.80 -1.22 31.10
N THR A 39 -28.02 -1.61 30.10
CA THR A 39 -28.08 -1.03 28.75
C THR A 39 -29.38 -1.41 28.05
N LYS A 40 -30.37 -0.51 28.08
CA LYS A 40 -31.64 -0.64 27.35
C LYS A 40 -31.63 0.34 26.18
N LEU A 41 -31.12 -0.11 25.03
CA LEU A 41 -31.05 0.70 23.81
C LEU A 41 -31.64 -0.10 22.66
N ALA A 42 -32.63 0.45 21.98
CA ALA A 42 -33.19 -0.13 20.76
C ALA A 42 -33.01 0.86 19.60
N GLN A 43 -32.40 0.41 18.50
CA GLN A 43 -32.15 1.23 17.32
C GLN A 43 -33.07 0.80 16.16
N VAL A 44 -33.73 1.75 15.53
CA VAL A 44 -34.50 1.56 14.30
C VAL A 44 -33.70 2.14 13.15
N ASN A 45 -33.47 1.37 12.08
CA ASN A 45 -32.75 1.79 10.88
C ASN A 45 -33.57 1.49 9.63
N VAL A 46 -34.12 2.52 8.98
CA VAL A 46 -35.02 2.33 7.84
C VAL A 46 -34.27 2.43 6.51
N ASP A 47 -34.60 1.55 5.56
CA ASP A 47 -34.09 1.61 4.20
C ASP A 47 -35.00 2.48 3.32
N THR A 48 -34.60 3.73 3.09
CA THR A 48 -35.38 4.66 2.27
C THR A 48 -35.29 4.37 0.78
N SER A 49 -34.39 3.50 0.31
CA SER A 49 -34.34 3.11 -1.10
C SER A 49 -35.62 2.39 -1.53
N LEU A 50 -36.29 1.73 -0.58
CA LEU A 50 -37.58 1.06 -0.77
C LEU A 50 -38.72 2.02 -1.16
N LYS A 51 -38.57 3.33 -0.92
CA LYS A 51 -39.56 4.34 -1.36
C LYS A 51 -39.64 4.48 -2.89
N GLN A 52 -38.59 4.11 -3.60
CA GLN A 52 -38.55 4.10 -5.06
C GLN A 52 -39.03 2.75 -5.65
N GLY A 53 -39.33 1.77 -4.80
CA GLY A 53 -39.77 0.43 -5.19
C GLY A 53 -41.29 0.29 -5.33
N ALA A 54 -41.81 -0.91 -5.06
CA ALA A 54 -43.25 -1.18 -5.12
C ALA A 54 -44.02 -0.31 -4.11
N PRO A 55 -45.22 0.20 -4.46
CA PRO A 55 -46.05 0.99 -3.55
C PRO A 55 -46.29 0.24 -2.22
N GLY A 56 -46.03 0.89 -1.08
CA GLY A 56 -46.20 0.30 0.25
C GLY A 56 -45.03 -0.55 0.76
N ALA A 57 -43.96 -0.75 -0.04
CA ALA A 57 -42.81 -1.57 0.36
C ALA A 57 -42.03 -0.97 1.54
N PHE A 58 -41.88 0.35 1.57
CA PHE A 58 -41.21 1.06 2.67
C PHE A 58 -41.99 0.91 3.98
N GLU A 59 -43.30 1.14 3.95
CA GLU A 59 -44.20 1.05 5.10
C GLU A 59 -44.24 -0.38 5.66
N ALA A 60 -44.28 -1.38 4.78
CA ALA A 60 -44.24 -2.79 5.17
C ALA A 60 -42.91 -3.16 5.85
N ALA A 61 -41.77 -2.72 5.29
CA ALA A 61 -40.45 -2.98 5.86
C ALA A 61 -40.25 -2.28 7.21
N LEU A 62 -40.68 -1.02 7.33
CA LEU A 62 -40.67 -0.28 8.59
C LEU A 62 -41.50 -0.99 9.66
N LYS A 63 -42.72 -1.42 9.31
CA LYS A 63 -43.60 -2.14 10.23
C LYS A 63 -42.95 -3.43 10.71
N GLN A 64 -42.41 -4.23 9.79
CA GLN A 64 -41.71 -5.48 10.12
C GLN A 64 -40.55 -5.25 11.09
N GLN A 65 -39.76 -4.19 10.87
CA GLN A 65 -38.64 -3.85 11.72
C GLN A 65 -39.08 -3.45 13.13
N LEU A 66 -40.13 -2.63 13.25
CA LEU A 66 -40.69 -2.23 14.54
C LEU A 66 -41.29 -3.44 15.30
N ASP A 67 -41.97 -4.34 14.58
CA ASP A 67 -42.51 -5.60 15.14
C ASP A 67 -41.37 -6.51 15.66
N GLN A 68 -40.26 -6.60 14.93
CA GLN A 68 -39.07 -7.35 15.36
C GLN A 68 -38.39 -6.70 16.58
N LEU A 69 -38.42 -5.37 16.68
CA LEU A 69 -37.88 -4.63 17.81
C LEU A 69 -38.62 -4.99 19.11
N GLU A 70 -39.95 -5.11 19.05
CA GLU A 70 -40.79 -5.53 20.20
C GLU A 70 -40.43 -6.92 20.71
N LEU A 71 -40.18 -7.85 19.78
CA LEU A 71 -39.81 -9.22 20.12
C LEU A 71 -38.41 -9.32 20.74
N SER A 72 -37.46 -8.52 20.23
CA SER A 72 -36.07 -8.52 20.70
C SER A 72 -35.85 -7.68 21.96
N HIS A 73 -36.70 -6.68 22.22
CA HIS A 73 -36.57 -5.75 23.35
C HIS A 73 -37.88 -5.66 24.16
N PRO A 74 -38.24 -6.68 24.97
CA PRO A 74 -39.52 -6.71 25.68
C PRO A 74 -39.79 -5.53 26.61
N TRP A 75 -38.72 -4.88 27.10
CA TRP A 75 -38.82 -3.69 27.96
C TRP A 75 -39.44 -2.47 27.26
N LEU A 76 -39.49 -2.44 25.92
CA LEU A 76 -40.23 -1.42 25.18
C LEU A 76 -41.71 -1.41 25.58
N LEU A 77 -42.30 -2.58 25.82
CA LEU A 77 -43.72 -2.71 26.12
C LEU A 77 -44.05 -2.39 27.59
N THR A 78 -43.06 -2.38 28.48
CA THR A 78 -43.26 -2.17 29.93
C THR A 78 -42.90 -0.76 30.37
N ASP A 79 -41.82 -0.21 29.84
CA ASP A 79 -41.22 1.03 30.34
C ASP A 79 -41.85 2.26 29.66
N LYS A 80 -41.79 3.41 30.31
CA LYS A 80 -41.97 4.70 29.62
C LYS A 80 -40.68 5.01 28.87
N LEU A 81 -40.80 5.63 27.70
CA LEU A 81 -39.72 5.72 26.73
C LEU A 81 -39.43 7.16 26.30
N VAL A 82 -38.21 7.32 25.80
CA VAL A 82 -37.75 8.42 24.97
C VAL A 82 -37.45 7.86 23.58
N ALA A 83 -37.91 8.52 22.52
CA ALA A 83 -37.43 8.24 21.17
C ALA A 83 -36.89 9.51 20.50
N LYS A 84 -35.79 9.36 19.77
CA LYS A 84 -35.04 10.46 19.15
C LYS A 84 -34.29 10.01 17.91
N PRO A 85 -34.06 10.87 16.90
CA PRO A 85 -33.21 10.53 15.77
C PRO A 85 -31.74 10.38 16.21
N ASP A 86 -31.04 9.42 15.61
CA ASP A 86 -29.64 9.11 15.88
C ASP A 86 -28.82 9.18 14.58
N GLN A 87 -28.70 10.41 14.07
CA GLN A 87 -28.02 10.76 12.80
C GLN A 87 -27.10 11.97 12.97
N LEU A 88 -26.40 12.06 14.10
CA LEU A 88 -25.51 13.19 14.42
C LEU A 88 -26.20 14.56 14.47
N ILE A 89 -27.52 14.58 14.70
CA ILE A 89 -28.30 15.80 14.83
C ILE A 89 -28.10 16.36 16.25
N LYS A 90 -27.54 17.57 16.34
CA LYS A 90 -27.42 18.30 17.60
C LYS A 90 -28.73 19.05 17.93
N ARG A 91 -28.90 19.44 19.19
CA ARG A 91 -30.03 20.27 19.67
C ARG A 91 -31.42 19.71 19.34
N ARG A 92 -31.57 18.37 19.29
CA ARG A 92 -32.81 17.65 18.94
C ARG A 92 -34.05 18.18 19.67
N GLY A 93 -33.93 18.48 20.96
CA GLY A 93 -35.03 19.04 21.76
C GLY A 93 -35.55 20.38 21.24
N LYS A 94 -34.66 21.29 20.82
CA LYS A 94 -35.04 22.61 20.28
C LYS A 94 -35.71 22.54 18.91
N HIS A 95 -35.51 21.44 18.19
CA HIS A 95 -36.13 21.18 16.89
C HIS A 95 -37.38 20.30 16.98
N GLY A 96 -37.89 19.99 18.18
CA GLY A 96 -39.07 19.14 18.35
C GLY A 96 -38.85 17.68 17.91
N LEU A 97 -37.59 17.22 17.93
CA LEU A 97 -37.17 15.88 17.51
C LEU A 97 -37.01 14.91 18.69
N LEU A 98 -37.73 15.14 19.79
CA LEU A 98 -37.76 14.25 20.95
C LEU A 98 -39.21 13.92 21.28
N THR A 99 -39.50 12.64 21.52
CA THR A 99 -40.72 12.22 22.23
C THR A 99 -40.31 11.72 23.61
N LEU A 100 -40.91 12.27 24.68
CA LEU A 100 -40.50 12.05 26.06
C LEU A 100 -41.65 11.47 26.88
N ASN A 101 -41.34 10.54 27.78
CA ASN A 101 -42.27 9.94 28.74
C ASN A 101 -43.50 9.30 28.09
N LYS A 102 -43.30 8.55 26.99
CA LYS A 102 -44.38 7.93 26.23
C LYS A 102 -44.34 6.39 26.32
N PRO A 103 -45.50 5.70 26.34
CA PRO A 103 -45.51 4.25 26.13
C PRO A 103 -45.06 3.91 24.70
N TRP A 104 -44.66 2.66 24.46
CA TRP A 104 -44.22 2.23 23.12
C TRP A 104 -45.23 2.48 22.01
N SER A 105 -46.53 2.32 22.25
CA SER A 105 -47.56 2.61 21.23
C SER A 105 -47.48 4.03 20.67
N GLU A 106 -47.21 5.02 21.52
CA GLU A 106 -47.07 6.43 21.12
C GLU A 106 -45.68 6.72 20.54
N ALA A 107 -44.61 6.15 21.11
CA ALA A 107 -43.25 6.31 20.59
C ALA A 107 -43.10 5.68 19.20
N ARG A 108 -43.70 4.50 18.99
CA ARG A 108 -43.77 3.80 17.71
C ARG A 108 -44.49 4.63 16.66
N GLN A 109 -45.69 5.14 16.97
CA GLN A 109 -46.44 6.03 16.07
C GLN A 109 -45.61 7.27 15.71
N TRP A 110 -44.93 7.87 16.69
CA TRP A 110 -44.07 9.04 16.47
C TRP A 110 -42.92 8.75 15.49
N ILE A 111 -42.33 7.55 15.55
CA ILE A 111 -41.32 7.07 14.59
C ILE A 111 -41.95 6.83 13.22
N GLU A 112 -43.07 6.12 13.13
CA GLU A 112 -43.79 5.85 11.86
C GLU A 112 -44.16 7.14 11.13
N GLU A 113 -44.55 8.18 11.85
CA GLU A 113 -44.88 9.49 11.30
C GLU A 113 -43.66 10.27 10.75
N ARG A 114 -42.43 9.92 11.14
CA ARG A 114 -41.21 10.68 10.80
C ARG A 114 -40.24 9.90 9.94
N ALA A 115 -40.22 8.58 10.03
CA ALA A 115 -39.34 7.70 9.30
C ALA A 115 -39.46 7.92 7.79
N GLY A 116 -38.33 8.18 7.15
CA GLY A 116 -38.21 8.45 5.73
C GLY A 116 -38.72 9.82 5.29
N LYS A 117 -39.12 10.73 6.19
CA LYS A 117 -39.50 12.10 5.81
C LYS A 117 -38.29 13.03 5.82
N ASP A 118 -38.32 14.00 4.91
CA ASP A 118 -37.37 15.11 4.90
C ASP A 118 -37.63 16.05 6.07
N ILE A 119 -36.56 16.52 6.69
CA ILE A 119 -36.61 17.61 7.65
C ILE A 119 -35.47 18.58 7.38
N GLN A 120 -35.77 19.86 7.53
CA GLN A 120 -34.79 20.93 7.49
C GLN A 120 -34.33 21.28 8.91
N ILE A 121 -33.03 21.19 9.14
CA ILE A 121 -32.36 21.59 10.38
C ILE A 121 -31.36 22.67 10.02
N GLU A 122 -31.63 23.89 10.49
CA GLU A 122 -30.85 25.08 10.11
C GLU A 122 -30.73 25.21 8.58
N ARG A 123 -29.51 25.09 8.02
CA ARG A 123 -29.24 25.15 6.58
C ARG A 123 -29.27 23.81 5.87
N THR A 124 -29.47 22.71 6.59
CA THR A 124 -29.27 21.34 6.08
C THR A 124 -30.60 20.59 6.05
N THR A 125 -30.98 20.10 4.87
CA THR A 125 -32.15 19.22 4.69
C THR A 125 -31.68 17.78 4.61
N GLY A 126 -32.34 16.87 5.32
CA GLY A 126 -32.02 15.45 5.26
C GLY A 126 -33.19 14.56 5.66
N VAL A 127 -33.12 13.29 5.28
CA VAL A 127 -34.14 12.29 5.60
C VAL A 127 -33.87 11.67 6.97
N LEU A 128 -34.91 11.57 7.81
CA LEU A 128 -34.83 10.84 9.08
C LEU A 128 -34.92 9.32 8.84
N LYS A 129 -33.84 8.60 9.15
CA LYS A 129 -33.70 7.16 8.89
C LYS A 129 -33.39 6.31 10.11
N THR A 130 -32.64 6.87 11.04
CA THR A 130 -32.16 6.14 12.20
C THR A 130 -32.70 6.78 13.46
N PHE A 131 -33.32 5.96 14.30
CA PHE A 131 -33.89 6.38 15.59
C PHE A 131 -33.32 5.54 16.70
N LEU A 132 -33.17 6.15 17.87
CA LEU A 132 -32.79 5.53 19.12
C LEU A 132 -33.97 5.62 20.09
N VAL A 133 -34.26 4.51 20.75
CA VAL A 133 -35.29 4.39 21.78
C VAL A 133 -34.63 3.91 23.06
N GLU A 134 -34.92 4.58 24.16
CA GLU A 134 -34.38 4.30 25.48
C GLU A 134 -35.43 4.56 26.57
N PRO A 135 -35.28 3.97 27.77
CA PRO A 135 -36.18 4.26 28.89
C PRO A 135 -36.18 5.74 29.27
N PHE A 136 -37.36 6.27 29.57
CA PHE A 136 -37.51 7.58 30.18
C PHE A 136 -37.09 7.53 31.64
N THR A 137 -36.21 8.43 32.02
CA THR A 137 -35.71 8.58 33.39
C THR A 137 -36.38 9.80 34.03
N PRO A 138 -37.32 9.65 34.97
CA PRO A 138 -37.85 10.78 35.72
C PRO A 138 -36.77 11.37 36.62
N HIS A 139 -36.47 12.66 36.46
CA HIS A 139 -35.49 13.37 37.28
C HIS A 139 -35.81 14.87 37.31
N PRO A 140 -35.48 15.59 38.40
CA PRO A 140 -35.62 17.04 38.46
C PRO A 140 -34.41 17.74 37.81
N SER A 141 -34.60 18.92 37.22
CA SER A 141 -33.56 19.60 36.43
C SER A 141 -32.29 19.95 37.22
N ASN A 142 -32.37 20.11 38.55
CA ASN A 142 -31.20 20.33 39.41
C ASN A 142 -30.30 19.07 39.58
N THR A 143 -30.66 17.96 38.94
CA THR A 143 -29.85 16.74 38.88
C THR A 143 -29.16 16.56 37.53
N GLU A 144 -29.34 17.48 36.59
CA GLU A 144 -28.67 17.50 35.29
C GLU A 144 -27.32 18.21 35.38
N TYR A 145 -26.27 17.54 34.94
CA TYR A 145 -24.90 18.01 34.83
C TYR A 145 -24.45 17.96 33.37
N TYR A 146 -23.33 18.61 33.08
CA TYR A 146 -22.64 18.54 31.81
C TYR A 146 -21.24 17.98 32.01
N ILE A 147 -20.81 17.09 31.12
CA ILE A 147 -19.40 16.70 31.02
C ILE A 147 -18.96 16.57 29.56
N CYS A 148 -17.76 17.07 29.26
CA CYS A 148 -17.10 16.86 27.97
C CYS A 148 -15.61 16.57 28.16
N ILE A 149 -15.08 15.64 27.37
CA ILE A 149 -13.66 15.34 27.26
C ILE A 149 -13.24 15.59 25.81
N ASN A 150 -12.31 16.51 25.60
CA ASN A 150 -11.83 16.90 24.28
C ASN A 150 -10.30 16.79 24.20
N SER A 151 -9.79 16.15 23.14
CA SER A 151 -8.36 16.03 22.88
C SER A 151 -7.85 17.30 22.21
N GLU A 152 -6.83 17.90 22.81
CA GLU A 152 -6.03 18.98 22.23
C GLU A 152 -4.55 18.60 22.16
N ARG A 153 -3.72 19.50 21.62
CA ARG A 153 -2.28 19.25 21.42
C ARG A 153 -1.60 18.86 22.73
N ASP A 154 -1.85 19.60 23.81
CA ASP A 154 -1.14 19.49 25.09
C ASP A 154 -1.69 18.39 26.03
N GLY A 155 -2.85 17.82 25.71
CA GLY A 155 -3.54 16.88 26.57
C GLY A 155 -5.03 16.77 26.29
N ASP A 156 -5.75 16.21 27.23
CA ASP A 156 -7.20 16.04 27.17
C ASP A 156 -7.85 17.00 28.19
N TYR A 157 -8.71 17.91 27.73
CA TYR A 157 -9.49 18.76 28.63
C TYR A 157 -10.74 18.03 29.09
N ILE A 158 -10.97 18.00 30.40
CA ILE A 158 -12.23 17.61 31.02
C ILE A 158 -12.98 18.89 31.41
N LEU A 159 -14.12 19.11 30.79
CA LEU A 159 -15.04 20.22 31.05
C LEU A 159 -16.21 19.70 31.87
N PHE A 160 -16.59 20.41 32.93
CA PHE A 160 -17.72 20.05 33.78
C PHE A 160 -18.52 21.29 34.22
N THR A 161 -19.84 21.21 34.23
CA THR A 161 -20.69 22.20 34.92
C THR A 161 -21.87 21.52 35.63
N HIS A 162 -22.29 22.14 36.74
CA HIS A 162 -23.45 21.73 37.54
C HIS A 162 -24.80 22.19 36.95
N GLU A 163 -24.77 23.02 35.91
CA GLU A 163 -25.94 23.49 35.17
C GLU A 163 -26.08 22.72 33.85
N GLY A 164 -26.46 21.45 33.88
CA GLY A 164 -26.66 20.65 32.66
C GLY A 164 -27.97 20.93 31.91
N GLY A 165 -28.27 20.10 30.91
CA GLY A 165 -29.55 20.08 30.22
C GLY A 165 -29.59 20.87 28.90
N ILE A 166 -30.81 21.03 28.37
CA ILE A 166 -31.05 21.65 27.04
C ILE A 166 -30.66 23.14 27.00
N ASP A 167 -30.69 23.81 28.15
CA ASP A 167 -30.49 25.26 28.28
C ASP A 167 -29.17 25.64 28.98
N VAL A 168 -28.15 24.76 28.90
CA VAL A 168 -26.80 24.99 29.43
C VAL A 168 -26.18 26.33 28.97
N GLY A 169 -26.49 26.79 27.75
CA GLY A 169 -25.98 28.06 27.20
C GLY A 169 -24.56 27.93 26.63
N ASP A 170 -23.72 28.94 26.82
CA ASP A 170 -22.30 28.93 26.42
C ASP A 170 -21.47 28.12 27.43
N VAL A 171 -21.24 26.86 27.09
CA VAL A 171 -20.56 25.91 27.98
C VAL A 171 -19.08 26.23 28.11
N ASP A 172 -18.44 26.79 27.08
CA ASP A 172 -17.01 27.10 27.12
C ASP A 172 -16.68 28.20 28.12
N ALA A 173 -17.62 29.12 28.35
CA ALA A 173 -17.53 30.18 29.34
C ALA A 173 -17.94 29.71 30.75
N LYS A 174 -18.90 28.79 30.87
CA LYS A 174 -19.45 28.33 32.16
C LYS A 174 -18.71 27.15 32.78
N ALA A 175 -18.21 26.22 31.96
CA ALA A 175 -17.68 24.97 32.46
C ALA A 175 -16.31 25.16 33.13
N LEU A 176 -16.15 24.46 34.25
CA LEU A 176 -14.86 24.28 34.90
C LEU A 176 -14.01 23.34 34.04
N LYS A 177 -12.74 23.69 33.85
CA LYS A 177 -11.82 22.97 32.95
C LYS A 177 -10.67 22.37 33.75
N LEU A 178 -10.37 21.11 33.49
CA LEU A 178 -9.21 20.40 34.02
C LEU A 178 -8.43 19.80 32.84
N LEU A 179 -7.18 20.18 32.68
CA LEU A 179 -6.30 19.62 31.65
C LEU A 179 -5.57 18.39 32.20
N VAL A 180 -5.79 17.23 31.59
CA VAL A 180 -4.97 16.04 31.79
C VAL A 180 -3.88 16.04 30.72
N LYS A 181 -2.65 16.37 31.12
CA LYS A 181 -1.51 16.47 30.21
C LYS A 181 -1.04 15.10 29.73
N VAL A 182 -0.41 15.08 28.55
CA VAL A 182 0.09 13.85 27.93
C VAL A 182 1.19 13.19 28.75
N ASP A 183 1.01 11.89 29.04
CA ASP A 183 1.90 11.05 29.84
C ASP A 183 2.15 11.52 31.29
N GLU A 184 1.38 12.48 31.80
CA GLU A 184 1.38 12.83 33.23
C GLU A 184 0.48 11.88 34.03
N GLU A 185 0.72 11.80 35.34
CA GLU A 185 -0.15 11.02 36.24
C GLU A 185 -1.58 11.59 36.23
N PHE A 186 -2.57 10.70 36.28
CA PHE A 186 -3.96 11.11 36.30
C PHE A 186 -4.25 11.92 37.59
N PRO A 187 -5.05 13.02 37.51
CA PRO A 187 -5.30 13.88 38.67
C PRO A 187 -5.84 13.14 39.89
N SER A 188 -5.41 13.55 41.08
CA SER A 188 -5.89 12.99 42.35
C SER A 188 -7.39 13.25 42.56
N ILE A 189 -8.04 12.41 43.38
CA ILE A 189 -9.44 12.59 43.80
C ILE A 189 -9.69 14.01 44.34
N THR A 190 -8.76 14.52 45.16
CA THR A 190 -8.84 15.86 45.73
C THR A 190 -8.84 16.93 44.63
N THR A 191 -7.92 16.82 43.67
CA THR A 191 -7.81 17.76 42.54
C THR A 191 -9.10 17.79 41.70
N ILE A 192 -9.70 16.63 41.42
CA ILE A 192 -10.97 16.55 40.67
C ILE A 192 -12.08 17.25 41.45
N LYS A 193 -12.20 16.99 42.76
CA LYS A 193 -13.24 17.61 43.62
C LYS A 193 -13.10 19.13 43.68
N GLU A 194 -11.89 19.64 43.88
CA GLU A 194 -11.63 21.07 44.02
C GLU A 194 -11.75 21.82 42.69
N THR A 195 -11.40 21.18 41.57
CA THR A 195 -11.39 21.82 40.25
C THR A 195 -12.71 21.71 39.53
N LEU A 196 -13.28 20.50 39.43
CA LEU A 196 -14.47 20.22 38.60
C LEU A 196 -15.76 20.18 39.40
N LEU A 197 -15.73 19.76 40.68
CA LEU A 197 -16.94 19.45 41.46
C LEU A 197 -17.21 20.42 42.61
N LYS A 198 -16.57 21.60 42.61
CA LYS A 198 -16.68 22.57 43.71
C LYS A 198 -18.12 23.06 43.96
N ASP A 199 -18.92 23.15 42.89
CA ASP A 199 -20.31 23.61 42.91
C ASP A 199 -21.32 22.45 42.99
N VAL A 200 -20.84 21.20 43.10
CA VAL A 200 -21.67 19.99 43.25
C VAL A 200 -21.91 19.70 44.73
N PRO A 201 -23.12 19.27 45.15
CA PRO A 201 -23.37 18.85 46.53
C PRO A 201 -22.43 17.73 47.00
N GLU A 202 -21.91 17.84 48.23
CA GLU A 202 -20.85 16.95 48.76
C GLU A 202 -21.21 15.47 48.65
N PHE A 203 -22.47 15.11 48.93
CA PHE A 203 -22.97 13.73 48.87
C PHE A 203 -23.00 13.11 47.46
N LYS A 204 -22.81 13.90 46.39
CA LYS A 204 -22.69 13.41 45.00
C LYS A 204 -21.25 13.38 44.49
N ARG A 205 -20.31 14.00 45.19
CA ARG A 205 -18.95 14.20 44.67
C ARG A 205 -18.22 12.87 44.48
N ASP A 206 -18.32 11.95 45.43
CA ASP A 206 -17.55 10.69 45.39
C ASP A 206 -17.97 9.79 44.21
N VAL A 207 -19.28 9.64 43.97
CA VAL A 207 -19.77 8.86 42.83
C VAL A 207 -19.39 9.52 41.49
N LEU A 208 -19.38 10.85 41.43
CA LEU A 208 -18.98 11.60 40.24
C LEU A 208 -17.48 11.48 39.99
N VAL A 209 -16.64 11.49 41.02
CA VAL A 209 -15.20 11.24 40.87
C VAL A 209 -14.96 9.84 40.30
N ASP A 210 -15.61 8.81 40.85
CA ASP A 210 -15.49 7.44 40.34
C ASP A 210 -15.92 7.34 38.87
N PHE A 211 -17.07 7.96 38.52
CA PHE A 211 -17.56 8.01 37.14
C PHE A 211 -16.60 8.75 36.21
N ILE A 212 -16.13 9.96 36.57
CA ILE A 212 -15.21 10.78 35.75
C ILE A 212 -13.90 10.03 35.51
N THR A 213 -13.35 9.40 36.54
CA THR A 213 -12.10 8.63 36.46
C THR A 213 -12.24 7.47 35.47
N ARG A 214 -13.34 6.71 35.55
CA ARG A 214 -13.64 5.61 34.63
C ARG A 214 -13.95 6.08 33.21
N LEU A 215 -14.70 7.17 33.09
CA LEU A 215 -15.03 7.77 31.80
C LEU A 215 -13.76 8.20 31.07
N TYR A 216 -12.82 8.82 31.78
CA TYR A 216 -11.52 9.17 31.21
C TYR A 216 -10.68 7.92 30.86
N ALA A 217 -10.69 6.88 31.70
CA ALA A 217 -10.03 5.62 31.37
C ALA A 217 -10.56 5.00 30.07
N VAL A 218 -11.89 4.98 29.88
CA VAL A 218 -12.52 4.52 28.62
C VAL A 218 -12.16 5.44 27.45
N TYR A 219 -12.18 6.76 27.67
CA TYR A 219 -11.80 7.75 26.66
C TYR A 219 -10.39 7.49 26.11
N VAL A 220 -9.44 7.18 27.01
CA VAL A 220 -8.06 6.85 26.66
C VAL A 220 -7.98 5.48 25.98
N ASP A 221 -8.53 4.44 26.60
CA ASP A 221 -8.37 3.04 26.19
C ASP A 221 -9.00 2.72 24.81
N LEU A 222 -10.08 3.44 24.47
CA LEU A 222 -10.79 3.31 23.20
C LEU A 222 -10.42 4.37 22.17
N HIS A 223 -9.42 5.22 22.45
CA HIS A 223 -8.96 6.28 21.55
C HIS A 223 -10.07 7.24 21.08
N PHE A 224 -10.88 7.72 22.03
CA PHE A 224 -11.78 8.85 21.76
C PHE A 224 -10.96 10.13 21.56
N THR A 225 -11.47 11.01 20.71
CA THR A 225 -10.96 12.38 20.48
C THR A 225 -11.93 13.44 20.96
N TYR A 226 -13.21 13.09 21.10
CA TYR A 226 -14.26 13.92 21.66
C TYR A 226 -15.30 13.02 22.32
N LEU A 227 -15.75 13.36 23.51
CA LEU A 227 -16.85 12.69 24.20
C LEU A 227 -17.60 13.72 25.04
N GLU A 228 -18.89 13.89 24.78
CA GLU A 228 -19.76 14.82 25.49
C GLU A 228 -21.02 14.08 25.95
N ILE A 229 -21.41 14.34 27.20
CA ILE A 229 -22.65 13.83 27.79
C ILE A 229 -23.44 15.02 28.33
N ASN A 230 -24.59 15.29 27.71
CA ASN A 230 -25.47 16.37 28.13
C ASN A 230 -26.98 16.08 27.87
N PRO A 231 -27.80 15.80 28.90
CA PRO A 231 -27.45 15.84 30.32
C PRO A 231 -26.81 14.54 30.83
N LEU A 232 -25.85 14.70 31.73
CA LEU A 232 -25.43 13.68 32.70
C LEU A 232 -26.30 13.82 33.94
N VAL A 233 -27.14 12.84 34.24
CA VAL A 233 -28.04 12.88 35.40
C VAL A 233 -27.42 12.15 36.59
N VAL A 234 -27.39 12.79 37.76
CA VAL A 234 -26.99 12.15 39.02
C VAL A 234 -28.11 12.29 40.04
N THR A 235 -28.78 11.18 40.36
CA THR A 235 -29.93 11.18 41.26
C THR A 235 -29.53 11.57 42.68
N ASP A 236 -30.48 12.10 43.45
CA ASP A 236 -30.30 12.23 44.88
C ASP A 236 -30.34 10.84 45.55
N PRO A 237 -29.65 10.65 46.68
CA PRO A 237 -29.72 9.40 47.44
C PRO A 237 -31.15 9.19 47.96
N VAL A 238 -31.68 7.98 47.78
CA VAL A 238 -32.95 7.53 48.36
C VAL A 238 -32.61 6.56 49.50
N GLU A 239 -33.42 6.49 50.55
CA GLU A 239 -33.14 5.66 51.73
C GLU A 239 -32.77 4.21 51.36
N GLY A 240 -31.53 3.81 51.64
CA GLY A 240 -30.98 2.48 51.28
C GLY A 240 -30.39 2.33 49.87
N GLN A 241 -30.32 3.39 49.05
CA GLN A 241 -29.76 3.37 47.69
C GLN A 241 -28.76 4.51 47.47
N THR A 242 -27.61 4.19 46.86
CA THR A 242 -26.59 5.18 46.48
C THR A 242 -27.05 6.01 45.28
N PRO A 243 -26.56 7.27 45.12
CA PRO A 243 -26.80 8.07 43.92
C PRO A 243 -26.49 7.29 42.63
N GLN A 244 -27.39 7.34 41.65
CA GLN A 244 -27.19 6.69 40.35
C GLN A 244 -26.77 7.72 39.30
N VAL A 245 -25.82 7.33 38.45
CA VAL A 245 -25.31 8.16 37.34
C VAL A 245 -25.88 7.62 36.03
N MET A 246 -26.54 8.48 35.26
CA MET A 246 -27.18 8.13 33.99
C MET A 246 -26.77 9.14 32.90
N TYR A 247 -26.31 8.65 31.76
CA TYR A 247 -25.89 9.48 30.63
C TYR A 247 -26.97 9.47 29.55
N LEU A 248 -27.85 10.48 29.57
CA LEU A 248 -29.06 10.49 28.74
C LEU A 248 -28.81 10.87 27.28
N ASP A 249 -27.75 11.64 27.03
CA ASP A 249 -27.28 12.00 25.70
C ASP A 249 -25.79 11.72 25.58
N LEU A 250 -25.34 11.35 24.38
CA LEU A 250 -23.92 11.19 24.12
C LEU A 250 -23.57 11.61 22.69
N ALA A 251 -22.61 12.52 22.57
CA ALA A 251 -21.99 12.90 21.32
C ALA A 251 -20.50 12.57 21.39
N ALA A 252 -19.99 11.75 20.46
CA ALA A 252 -18.62 11.29 20.53
C ALA A 252 -17.94 11.16 19.16
N LYS A 253 -16.61 11.26 19.16
CA LYS A 253 -15.73 10.98 18.03
C LYS A 253 -14.63 10.00 18.45
N LEU A 254 -14.40 8.99 17.62
CA LEU A 254 -13.27 8.07 17.74
C LEU A 254 -12.19 8.45 16.75
N ASP A 255 -10.93 8.19 17.10
CA ASP A 255 -9.84 8.24 16.13
C ASP A 255 -9.86 7.01 15.23
N GLN A 256 -10.32 7.14 13.99
CA GLN A 256 -10.37 6.03 13.04
C GLN A 256 -8.99 5.41 12.78
N THR A 257 -7.90 6.20 12.86
CA THR A 257 -6.56 5.67 12.63
C THR A 257 -6.12 4.67 13.70
N ALA A 258 -6.76 4.69 14.88
CA ALA A 258 -6.53 3.73 15.95
C ALA A 258 -7.28 2.41 15.76
N GLU A 259 -7.99 2.20 14.65
CA GLU A 259 -8.78 0.98 14.41
C GLU A 259 -7.94 -0.30 14.51
N PHE A 260 -6.67 -0.27 14.10
CA PHE A 260 -5.80 -1.44 14.24
C PHE A 260 -5.43 -1.80 15.68
N GLU A 261 -5.57 -0.86 16.62
CA GLU A 261 -5.27 -1.03 18.05
C GLU A 261 -6.56 -1.23 18.86
N ALA A 262 -7.58 -0.42 18.62
CA ALA A 262 -8.82 -0.35 19.40
C ALA A 262 -10.03 -0.97 18.71
N GLY A 263 -9.95 -1.30 17.42
CA GLY A 263 -11.04 -1.89 16.63
C GLY A 263 -11.69 -3.13 17.27
N PRO A 264 -10.91 -4.11 17.79
CA PRO A 264 -11.49 -5.26 18.49
C PRO A 264 -12.27 -4.86 19.75
N LYS A 265 -11.82 -3.82 20.47
CA LYS A 265 -12.51 -3.30 21.66
C LYS A 265 -13.81 -2.58 21.26
N TRP A 266 -13.81 -1.89 20.12
CA TRP A 266 -15.03 -1.28 19.59
C TRP A 266 -16.05 -2.33 19.13
N ALA A 267 -15.58 -3.38 18.47
CA ALA A 267 -16.41 -4.46 17.93
C ALA A 267 -17.09 -5.28 19.03
N VAL A 268 -16.35 -5.70 20.07
CA VAL A 268 -16.90 -6.52 21.15
C VAL A 268 -18.04 -5.83 21.90
N ALA A 269 -17.94 -4.51 22.13
CA ALA A 269 -19.01 -3.74 22.79
C ALA A 269 -20.33 -3.73 22.00
N ARG A 270 -20.23 -3.96 20.68
CA ARG A 270 -21.35 -4.01 19.74
C ARG A 270 -21.79 -5.45 19.44
N SER A 271 -21.29 -6.43 20.19
CA SER A 271 -21.69 -7.81 19.99
C SER A 271 -23.19 -7.98 20.24
N PRO A 272 -23.86 -8.87 19.48
CA PRO A 272 -25.28 -9.18 19.66
C PRO A 272 -25.65 -9.52 21.12
N GLN A 273 -24.77 -10.21 21.85
CA GLN A 273 -24.98 -10.54 23.26
C GLN A 273 -25.03 -9.30 24.16
N ASN A 274 -24.26 -8.26 23.81
CA ASN A 274 -24.24 -6.99 24.54
C ASN A 274 -25.37 -6.04 24.13
N THR A 275 -26.00 -6.28 22.97
CA THR A 275 -27.16 -5.52 22.49
C THR A 275 -28.50 -6.23 22.73
N GLY A 276 -28.50 -7.41 23.36
CA GLY A 276 -29.72 -8.20 23.61
C GLY A 276 -30.27 -8.95 22.39
N VAL A 277 -29.52 -9.01 21.29
CA VAL A 277 -29.91 -9.67 20.03
C VAL A 277 -29.25 -11.05 19.93
N ILE A 278 -30.04 -12.08 19.61
CA ILE A 278 -29.51 -13.43 19.37
C ILE A 278 -29.24 -13.57 17.86
N THR A 279 -28.00 -13.85 17.46
CA THR A 279 -27.64 -14.14 16.06
C THR A 279 -26.75 -15.38 15.95
N SER A 280 -26.80 -16.04 14.79
CA SER A 280 -25.94 -17.16 14.41
C SER A 280 -24.63 -16.73 13.74
N GLU A 281 -24.47 -15.44 13.40
CA GLU A 281 -23.26 -14.92 12.74
C GLU A 281 -22.09 -14.82 13.72
N GLN A 282 -20.93 -15.34 13.30
CA GLN A 282 -19.68 -15.29 14.07
C GLN A 282 -18.71 -14.32 13.41
N HIS A 283 -18.31 -13.27 14.13
CA HIS A 283 -17.25 -12.34 13.73
C HIS A 283 -15.92 -12.69 14.39
N VAL A 284 -14.81 -12.40 13.70
CA VAL A 284 -13.45 -12.60 14.23
C VAL A 284 -13.24 -11.83 15.53
N ASP A 285 -13.72 -10.59 15.61
CA ASP A 285 -13.58 -9.69 16.76
C ASP A 285 -14.77 -9.76 17.75
N GLN A 286 -15.52 -10.86 17.75
CA GLN A 286 -16.70 -11.08 18.62
C GLN A 286 -17.86 -10.07 18.44
N GLY A 287 -17.82 -9.19 17.45
CA GLY A 287 -18.89 -8.28 17.07
C GLY A 287 -18.62 -7.57 15.74
N PRO A 288 -19.57 -6.76 15.23
CA PRO A 288 -19.40 -6.07 13.96
C PRO A 288 -18.38 -4.91 14.06
N PRO A 289 -17.59 -4.63 13.00
CA PRO A 289 -16.69 -3.47 12.93
C PRO A 289 -17.41 -2.14 13.12
N MET A 290 -16.72 -1.15 13.69
CA MET A 290 -17.28 0.18 13.95
C MET A 290 -17.77 0.85 12.66
N VAL A 291 -18.92 1.51 12.73
CA VAL A 291 -19.51 2.22 11.58
C VAL A 291 -19.42 3.72 11.84
N PHE A 292 -18.86 4.46 10.88
CA PHE A 292 -18.73 5.91 10.93
C PHE A 292 -19.81 6.56 10.02
N PRO A 293 -20.93 7.07 10.58
CA PRO A 293 -21.99 7.66 9.78
C PRO A 293 -21.56 8.95 9.07
N ALA A 294 -22.16 9.23 7.91
CA ALA A 294 -22.09 10.55 7.28
C ALA A 294 -22.75 11.63 8.16
N PRO A 295 -22.35 12.91 8.02
CA PRO A 295 -23.07 14.04 8.60
C PRO A 295 -24.54 14.05 8.16
N PHE A 296 -25.42 14.58 9.01
CA PHE A 296 -26.83 14.77 8.66
C PHE A 296 -26.98 15.57 7.36
N GLY A 297 -27.94 15.19 6.52
CA GLY A 297 -28.15 15.79 5.20
C GLY A 297 -27.35 15.17 4.05
N ARG A 298 -26.42 14.25 4.35
CA ARG A 298 -25.69 13.48 3.33
C ARG A 298 -25.78 11.99 3.59
N GLU A 299 -25.74 11.22 2.51
CA GLU A 299 -25.64 9.77 2.56
C GLU A 299 -24.33 9.34 1.91
N LEU A 300 -23.66 8.36 2.53
CA LEU A 300 -22.56 7.69 1.86
C LEU A 300 -23.12 6.97 0.65
N THR A 301 -22.63 7.30 -0.54
CA THR A 301 -22.96 6.54 -1.74
C THR A 301 -22.26 5.18 -1.69
N LYS A 302 -22.76 4.20 -2.46
CA LYS A 302 -22.13 2.87 -2.54
C LYS A 302 -20.66 2.99 -2.98
N GLU A 303 -20.40 3.95 -3.84
CA GLU A 303 -19.08 4.27 -4.39
C GLU A 303 -18.15 4.90 -3.35
N GLU A 304 -18.65 5.80 -2.51
CA GLU A 304 -17.87 6.37 -1.40
C GLU A 304 -17.47 5.29 -0.39
N ALA A 305 -18.40 4.39 -0.05
CA ALA A 305 -18.13 3.26 0.83
C ALA A 305 -17.07 2.31 0.23
N TYR A 306 -17.14 2.04 -1.08
CA TYR A 306 -16.15 1.22 -1.78
C TYR A 306 -14.75 1.84 -1.76
N ILE A 307 -14.63 3.15 -2.04
CA ILE A 307 -13.34 3.84 -1.96
C ILE A 307 -12.80 3.87 -0.52
N GLN A 308 -13.67 4.08 0.47
CA GLN A 308 -13.29 4.03 1.88
C GLN A 308 -12.79 2.64 2.30
N GLU A 309 -13.36 1.57 1.77
CA GLU A 309 -12.88 0.20 1.99
C GLU A 309 -11.51 -0.05 1.35
N LEU A 310 -11.30 0.44 0.12
CA LEU A 310 -9.99 0.35 -0.56
C LEU A 310 -8.91 1.09 0.21
N ASP A 311 -9.21 2.29 0.70
CA ASP A 311 -8.34 3.12 1.53
C ASP A 311 -7.94 2.42 2.84
N GLY A 312 -8.90 1.81 3.54
CA GLY A 312 -8.63 1.09 4.79
C GLY A 312 -7.72 -0.16 4.65
N LYS A 313 -7.52 -0.65 3.42
CA LYS A 313 -6.71 -1.85 3.11
C LYS A 313 -5.32 -1.53 2.56
N THR A 314 -4.92 -0.25 2.48
CA THR A 314 -3.66 0.16 1.87
C THR A 314 -2.94 1.23 2.71
N GLY A 315 -1.62 1.38 2.49
CA GLY A 315 -0.85 2.50 3.03
C GLY A 315 -0.90 3.76 2.15
N ALA A 316 -1.52 3.66 0.97
CA ALA A 316 -1.87 4.81 0.13
C ALA A 316 -3.10 5.53 0.70
N SER A 317 -3.37 6.75 0.24
CA SER A 317 -4.61 7.46 0.56
C SER A 317 -5.52 7.52 -0.67
N LEU A 318 -6.77 7.10 -0.51
CA LEU A 318 -7.82 7.14 -1.52
C LEU A 318 -9.07 7.76 -0.90
N LYS A 319 -9.49 8.94 -1.37
CA LYS A 319 -10.67 9.65 -0.84
C LYS A 319 -11.64 10.00 -1.95
N LEU A 320 -12.92 9.82 -1.70
CA LEU A 320 -13.98 10.26 -2.59
C LEU A 320 -15.15 10.81 -1.76
N THR A 321 -15.70 11.93 -2.21
CA THR A 321 -16.90 12.56 -1.70
C THR A 321 -17.66 13.16 -2.88
N VAL A 322 -18.86 12.67 -3.12
CA VAL A 322 -19.79 13.14 -4.13
C VAL A 322 -20.54 14.35 -3.54
N LEU A 323 -20.37 15.50 -4.18
CA LEU A 323 -20.95 16.78 -3.79
C LEU A 323 -22.24 17.06 -4.56
N ASN A 324 -22.20 16.90 -5.89
CA ASN A 324 -23.34 17.09 -6.78
C ASN A 324 -23.31 16.02 -7.89
N ARG A 325 -24.20 15.02 -7.83
CA ARG A 325 -24.24 13.93 -8.82
C ARG A 325 -24.47 14.41 -10.26
N GLU A 326 -25.23 15.50 -10.42
CA GLU A 326 -25.53 16.11 -11.72
C GLU A 326 -24.50 17.16 -12.15
N GLY A 327 -23.49 17.40 -11.32
CA GLY A 327 -22.40 18.33 -11.61
C GLY A 327 -21.64 17.93 -12.88
N ARG A 328 -21.30 18.91 -13.71
CA ARG A 328 -20.52 18.68 -14.94
C ARG A 328 -19.02 18.68 -14.71
N VAL A 329 -18.53 19.20 -13.59
CA VAL A 329 -17.10 19.33 -13.30
C VAL A 329 -16.65 18.22 -12.35
N TRP A 330 -15.84 17.28 -12.85
CA TRP A 330 -15.32 16.15 -12.10
C TRP A 330 -13.81 16.27 -11.89
N THR A 331 -13.34 15.79 -10.75
CA THR A 331 -11.92 15.85 -10.38
C THR A 331 -11.39 14.49 -9.98
N MET A 332 -10.21 14.14 -10.51
CA MET A 332 -9.39 12.98 -10.15
C MET A 332 -7.96 13.48 -9.93
N VAL A 333 -7.76 14.18 -8.81
CA VAL A 333 -6.52 14.92 -8.52
C VAL A 333 -5.66 14.11 -7.55
N ALA A 334 -4.36 14.02 -7.81
CA ALA A 334 -3.47 13.31 -6.89
C ALA A 334 -2.81 14.23 -5.84
N GLY A 335 -2.97 13.86 -4.57
CA GLY A 335 -2.47 14.58 -3.40
C GLY A 335 -3.55 15.42 -2.72
N GLY A 336 -3.71 15.25 -1.39
CA GLY A 336 -4.68 16.00 -0.59
C GLY A 336 -4.58 17.51 -0.72
N GLY A 337 -3.40 18.09 -0.58
CA GLY A 337 -3.23 19.54 -0.75
C GLY A 337 -3.52 20.03 -2.18
N ALA A 338 -3.16 19.23 -3.19
CA ALA A 338 -3.43 19.59 -4.58
C ALA A 338 -4.93 19.54 -4.87
N SER A 339 -5.66 18.51 -4.42
CA SER A 339 -7.10 18.41 -4.65
C SER A 339 -7.86 19.60 -4.06
N VAL A 340 -7.45 20.08 -2.87
CA VAL A 340 -8.01 21.31 -2.29
C VAL A 340 -7.72 22.53 -3.16
N VAL A 341 -6.50 22.70 -3.66
CA VAL A 341 -6.13 23.82 -4.54
C VAL A 341 -6.93 23.81 -5.87
N TYR A 342 -7.18 22.63 -6.45
CA TYR A 342 -8.05 22.52 -7.63
C TYR A 342 -9.50 22.89 -7.31
N SER A 343 -10.04 22.43 -6.18
CA SER A 343 -11.38 22.79 -5.73
C SER A 343 -11.51 24.30 -5.46
N ASP A 344 -10.50 24.92 -4.85
CA ASP A 344 -10.41 26.38 -4.68
C ASP A 344 -10.45 27.12 -6.02
N ALA A 345 -9.67 26.68 -7.02
CA ALA A 345 -9.64 27.31 -8.33
C ALA A 345 -11.00 27.21 -9.07
N ILE A 346 -11.64 26.04 -9.02
CA ILE A 346 -12.97 25.83 -9.61
C ILE A 346 -14.02 26.72 -8.93
N ALA A 347 -13.97 26.78 -7.60
CA ALA A 347 -14.85 27.59 -6.79
C ALA A 347 -14.67 29.10 -7.03
N ALA A 348 -13.42 29.57 -7.12
CA ALA A 348 -13.07 30.97 -7.38
C ALA A 348 -13.58 31.47 -8.75
N LEU A 349 -13.70 30.58 -9.74
CA LEU A 349 -14.27 30.88 -11.06
C LEU A 349 -15.81 30.83 -11.10
N GLY A 350 -16.47 30.57 -9.97
CA GLY A 350 -17.94 30.54 -9.87
C GLY A 350 -18.59 29.19 -10.20
N PHE A 351 -17.80 28.12 -10.38
CA PHE A 351 -18.29 26.80 -10.76
C PHE A 351 -18.47 25.83 -9.56
N ALA A 352 -18.53 26.35 -8.33
CA ALA A 352 -18.71 25.53 -7.13
C ALA A 352 -19.98 24.66 -7.17
N ASN A 353 -21.08 25.19 -7.72
CA ASN A 353 -22.36 24.48 -7.84
C ASN A 353 -22.30 23.33 -8.87
N GLU A 354 -21.37 23.38 -9.82
CA GLU A 354 -21.18 22.37 -10.85
C GLU A 354 -20.10 21.33 -10.48
N LEU A 355 -19.37 21.54 -9.38
CA LEU A 355 -18.36 20.62 -8.89
C LEU A 355 -19.05 19.35 -8.36
N ALA A 356 -18.84 18.25 -9.06
CA ALA A 356 -19.54 17.01 -8.80
C ALA A 356 -18.97 16.23 -7.62
N ASN A 357 -17.65 16.29 -7.42
CA ASN A 357 -16.96 15.55 -6.39
C ASN A 357 -15.75 16.31 -5.82
N TYR A 358 -15.43 16.01 -4.57
CA TYR A 358 -14.11 16.17 -3.99
C TYR A 358 -13.47 14.79 -3.84
N GLY A 359 -12.20 14.65 -4.22
CA GLY A 359 -11.49 13.39 -4.05
C GLY A 359 -9.99 13.54 -4.29
N GLU A 360 -9.23 12.60 -3.75
CA GLU A 360 -7.80 12.51 -4.03
C GLU A 360 -7.29 11.07 -4.02
N TYR A 361 -6.15 10.87 -4.68
CA TYR A 361 -5.33 9.67 -4.54
C TYR A 361 -3.86 10.04 -4.29
N SER A 362 -3.21 9.45 -3.29
CA SER A 362 -1.80 9.73 -2.96
C SER A 362 -1.15 8.59 -2.16
N GLY A 363 0.11 8.76 -1.71
CA GLY A 363 0.84 7.69 -1.02
C GLY A 363 1.30 6.55 -1.93
N ALA A 364 1.55 6.84 -3.22
CA ALA A 364 1.98 5.87 -4.24
C ALA A 364 1.07 4.63 -4.38
N PRO A 365 -0.21 4.80 -4.75
CA PRO A 365 -1.11 3.69 -4.99
C PRO A 365 -0.63 2.83 -6.17
N THR A 366 -1.01 1.56 -6.15
CA THR A 366 -0.70 0.62 -7.23
C THR A 366 -1.50 0.94 -8.50
N GLU A 367 -1.09 0.34 -9.63
CA GLU A 367 -1.86 0.42 -10.88
C GLU A 367 -3.32 -0.01 -10.67
N THR A 368 -3.54 -1.14 -10.00
CA THR A 368 -4.89 -1.67 -9.73
C THR A 368 -5.70 -0.75 -8.83
N GLN A 369 -5.11 -0.23 -7.74
CA GLN A 369 -5.80 0.73 -6.87
C GLN A 369 -6.21 2.00 -7.63
N THR A 370 -5.31 2.53 -8.47
CA THR A 370 -5.61 3.70 -9.29
C THR A 370 -6.68 3.40 -10.33
N TYR A 371 -6.68 2.20 -10.91
CA TYR A 371 -7.73 1.75 -11.83
C TYR A 371 -9.09 1.67 -11.14
N GLU A 372 -9.22 1.04 -9.98
CA GLU A 372 -10.52 0.92 -9.28
C GLU A 372 -11.06 2.29 -8.86
N TYR A 373 -10.17 3.18 -8.41
CA TYR A 373 -10.51 4.57 -8.12
C TYR A 373 -11.01 5.32 -9.38
N ALA A 374 -10.26 5.24 -10.48
CA ALA A 374 -10.63 5.89 -11.74
C ALA A 374 -11.94 5.33 -12.29
N LYS A 375 -12.09 4.01 -12.34
CA LYS A 375 -13.31 3.31 -12.76
C LYS A 375 -14.54 3.81 -12.00
N THR A 376 -14.42 3.98 -10.68
CA THR A 376 -15.52 4.45 -9.84
C THR A 376 -15.96 5.87 -10.21
N ILE A 377 -15.01 6.79 -10.47
CA ILE A 377 -15.32 8.16 -10.92
C ILE A 377 -15.93 8.16 -12.33
N LEU A 378 -15.36 7.38 -13.26
CA LEU A 378 -15.84 7.30 -14.64
C LEU A 378 -17.25 6.74 -14.72
N ASP A 379 -17.57 5.72 -13.91
CA ASP A 379 -18.91 5.19 -13.78
C ASP A 379 -19.88 6.26 -13.26
N LEU A 380 -19.56 6.92 -12.15
CA LEU A 380 -20.41 7.98 -11.59
C LEU A 380 -20.68 9.12 -12.58
N MET A 381 -19.65 9.61 -13.28
CA MET A 381 -19.80 10.74 -14.19
C MET A 381 -20.53 10.40 -15.49
N THR A 382 -20.66 9.11 -15.84
CA THR A 382 -21.36 8.64 -17.05
C THR A 382 -22.74 8.05 -16.76
N ARG A 383 -23.30 8.34 -15.58
CA ARG A 383 -24.71 8.11 -15.25
C ARG A 383 -25.57 9.36 -15.60
N GLY A 384 -26.88 9.13 -15.69
CA GLY A 384 -27.89 10.18 -15.82
C GLY A 384 -28.07 10.69 -17.25
N ASP A 385 -28.74 11.84 -17.36
CA ASP A 385 -28.96 12.50 -18.64
C ASP A 385 -27.68 13.19 -19.15
N VAL A 386 -27.55 13.28 -20.47
CA VAL A 386 -26.42 13.97 -21.09
C VAL A 386 -26.54 15.47 -20.86
N ASN A 387 -25.57 16.05 -20.16
CA ASN A 387 -25.48 17.50 -19.99
C ASN A 387 -25.26 18.18 -21.36
N ALA A 388 -26.03 19.22 -21.67
CA ALA A 388 -25.97 19.91 -22.96
C ALA A 388 -24.59 20.50 -23.28
N GLU A 389 -23.87 20.98 -22.25
CA GLU A 389 -22.51 21.54 -22.35
C GLU A 389 -21.40 20.48 -22.25
N GLY A 390 -21.77 19.20 -22.14
CA GLY A 390 -20.85 18.11 -21.83
C GLY A 390 -20.33 18.16 -20.39
N LYS A 391 -19.47 17.20 -20.05
CA LYS A 391 -18.82 17.10 -18.73
C LYS A 391 -17.30 17.32 -18.87
N ILE A 392 -16.66 17.76 -17.80
CA ILE A 392 -15.21 18.01 -17.74
C ILE A 392 -14.61 17.10 -16.68
N LEU A 393 -13.50 16.45 -16.98
CA LEU A 393 -12.71 15.67 -16.04
C LEU A 393 -11.30 16.27 -15.91
N PHE A 394 -10.95 16.72 -14.71
CA PHE A 394 -9.60 17.13 -14.37
C PHE A 394 -8.81 15.97 -13.78
N ILE A 395 -7.79 15.51 -14.51
CA ILE A 395 -6.81 14.53 -14.01
C ILE A 395 -5.54 15.30 -13.62
N GLY A 396 -5.55 15.84 -12.41
CA GLY A 396 -4.62 16.89 -12.00
C GLY A 396 -3.63 16.51 -10.89
N GLY A 397 -2.82 17.50 -10.53
CA GLY A 397 -2.15 17.60 -9.23
C GLY A 397 -0.72 18.12 -9.31
N GLY A 398 -0.10 18.26 -8.13
CA GLY A 398 1.26 18.79 -7.99
C GLY A 398 2.34 17.86 -8.53
N ILE A 399 3.58 18.34 -8.56
CA ILE A 399 4.74 17.50 -8.88
C ILE A 399 4.95 16.47 -7.76
N ALA A 400 4.77 15.18 -8.07
CA ALA A 400 4.91 14.13 -7.07
C ALA A 400 6.37 13.96 -6.61
N ASN A 401 6.55 13.57 -5.34
CA ASN A 401 7.86 13.24 -4.78
C ASN A 401 8.23 11.77 -5.07
N PHE A 402 7.32 10.83 -4.81
CA PHE A 402 7.60 9.39 -4.92
C PHE A 402 6.54 8.58 -5.68
N THR A 403 5.32 9.10 -5.85
CA THR A 403 4.30 8.45 -6.67
C THR A 403 4.78 8.33 -8.11
N ASN A 404 4.88 7.10 -8.62
CA ASN A 404 5.23 6.83 -10.01
C ASN A 404 4.05 7.18 -10.92
N VAL A 405 4.18 8.28 -11.67
CA VAL A 405 3.12 8.82 -12.52
C VAL A 405 2.77 7.84 -13.63
N ALA A 406 3.76 7.20 -14.27
CA ALA A 406 3.53 6.19 -15.30
C ALA A 406 2.71 5.00 -14.79
N THR A 407 3.00 4.48 -13.59
CA THR A 407 2.22 3.38 -12.98
C THR A 407 0.78 3.80 -12.70
N THR A 408 0.57 4.96 -12.08
CA THR A 408 -0.80 5.44 -11.80
C THR A 408 -1.57 5.71 -13.09
N PHE A 409 -0.93 6.30 -14.10
CA PHE A 409 -1.56 6.62 -15.37
C PHE A 409 -1.89 5.37 -16.19
N LYS A 410 -1.12 4.27 -16.09
CA LYS A 410 -1.51 2.98 -16.66
C LYS A 410 -2.87 2.51 -16.14
N GLY A 411 -3.11 2.61 -14.83
CA GLY A 411 -4.39 2.27 -14.22
C GLY A 411 -5.54 3.17 -14.73
N ILE A 412 -5.29 4.47 -14.85
CA ILE A 412 -6.26 5.42 -15.38
C ILE A 412 -6.55 5.17 -16.87
N ILE A 413 -5.52 4.93 -17.68
CA ILE A 413 -5.65 4.61 -19.11
C ILE A 413 -6.50 3.35 -19.30
N ARG A 414 -6.29 2.32 -18.46
CA ARG A 414 -7.10 1.10 -18.47
C ARG A 414 -8.59 1.42 -18.23
N ALA A 415 -8.89 2.22 -17.22
CA ALA A 415 -10.27 2.62 -16.91
C ALA A 415 -10.88 3.51 -18.02
N LEU A 416 -10.15 4.50 -18.53
CA LEU A 416 -10.61 5.34 -19.64
C LEU A 416 -10.94 4.51 -20.89
N THR A 417 -10.10 3.52 -21.20
CA THR A 417 -10.31 2.62 -22.34
C THR A 417 -11.58 1.79 -22.19
N GLU A 418 -11.84 1.26 -20.98
CA GLU A 418 -13.07 0.52 -20.67
C GLU A 418 -14.33 1.38 -20.80
N PHE A 419 -14.26 2.65 -20.37
CA PHE A 419 -15.39 3.59 -20.39
C PHE A 419 -15.51 4.42 -21.68
N LYS A 420 -14.71 4.11 -22.71
CA LYS A 420 -14.63 4.88 -23.97
C LYS A 420 -16.00 5.30 -24.53
N GLN A 421 -16.91 4.35 -24.73
CA GLN A 421 -18.20 4.64 -25.34
C GLN A 421 -19.08 5.54 -24.46
N ALA A 422 -19.04 5.31 -23.14
CA ALA A 422 -19.81 6.09 -22.17
C ALA A 422 -19.32 7.55 -22.11
N LEU A 423 -18.00 7.76 -22.18
CA LEU A 423 -17.39 9.09 -22.21
C LEU A 423 -17.74 9.88 -23.47
N ILE A 424 -17.75 9.22 -24.64
CA ILE A 424 -18.17 9.83 -25.91
C ILE A 424 -19.64 10.26 -25.82
N ASN A 425 -20.52 9.37 -25.34
CA ASN A 425 -21.95 9.64 -25.24
C ASN A 425 -22.25 10.85 -24.34
N HIS A 426 -21.48 11.04 -23.27
CA HIS A 426 -21.62 12.16 -22.33
C HIS A 426 -20.82 13.41 -22.72
N LYS A 427 -20.19 13.43 -23.91
CA LYS A 427 -19.37 14.54 -24.42
C LYS A 427 -18.32 15.01 -23.39
N VAL A 428 -17.64 14.04 -22.77
CA VAL A 428 -16.61 14.36 -21.76
C VAL A 428 -15.42 15.06 -22.43
N ARG A 429 -14.81 16.01 -21.73
CA ARG A 429 -13.52 16.61 -22.08
C ARG A 429 -12.55 16.42 -20.93
N ILE A 430 -11.32 15.99 -21.21
CA ILE A 430 -10.34 15.61 -20.20
C ILE A 430 -9.15 16.56 -20.23
N PHE A 431 -8.82 17.12 -19.06
CA PHE A 431 -7.68 18.03 -18.90
C PHE A 431 -6.71 17.44 -17.88
N ILE A 432 -5.46 17.27 -18.29
CA ILE A 432 -4.44 16.56 -17.53
C ILE A 432 -3.27 17.49 -17.23
N ARG A 433 -2.88 17.61 -15.97
CA ARG A 433 -1.62 18.27 -15.55
C ARG A 433 -0.96 17.45 -14.47
N ARG A 434 0.26 16.97 -14.72
CA ARG A 434 1.01 16.18 -13.73
C ARG A 434 2.52 16.27 -13.91
N GLY A 435 3.25 16.18 -12.79
CA GLY A 435 4.70 16.00 -12.75
C GLY A 435 5.11 14.98 -11.67
N GLY A 436 6.40 14.64 -11.62
CA GLY A 436 6.98 13.70 -10.65
C GLY A 436 7.59 12.47 -11.31
N PRO A 437 7.96 11.42 -10.54
CA PRO A 437 8.66 10.26 -11.07
C PRO A 437 7.99 9.65 -12.31
N ASN A 438 8.75 9.53 -13.39
CA ASN A 438 8.34 8.97 -14.68
C ASN A 438 7.12 9.65 -15.34
N TYR A 439 6.91 10.94 -15.09
CA TYR A 439 5.75 11.66 -15.64
C TYR A 439 5.77 11.74 -17.17
N GLN A 440 6.93 11.84 -17.80
CA GLN A 440 7.06 11.96 -19.25
C GLN A 440 6.40 10.78 -19.96
N GLU A 441 6.61 9.57 -19.45
CA GLU A 441 6.02 8.33 -19.98
C GLU A 441 4.51 8.28 -19.74
N GLY A 442 4.05 8.64 -18.54
CA GLY A 442 2.63 8.74 -18.25
C GLY A 442 1.90 9.74 -19.16
N LEU A 443 2.45 10.95 -19.32
CA LEU A 443 1.88 11.98 -20.20
C LEU A 443 1.93 11.55 -21.67
N ARG A 444 2.99 10.89 -22.12
CA ARG A 444 3.11 10.35 -23.49
C ARG A 444 2.01 9.33 -23.76
N ALA A 445 1.80 8.38 -22.85
CA ALA A 445 0.75 7.37 -22.98
C ALA A 445 -0.66 7.99 -22.97
N MET A 446 -0.90 9.03 -22.17
CA MET A 446 -2.18 9.78 -22.20
C MET A 446 -2.41 10.52 -23.51
N ARG A 447 -1.37 11.12 -24.12
CA ARG A 447 -1.49 11.75 -25.44
C ARG A 447 -1.86 10.74 -26.53
N GLN A 448 -1.18 9.58 -26.53
CA GLN A 448 -1.49 8.48 -27.45
C GLN A 448 -2.90 7.91 -27.25
N LEU A 449 -3.38 7.87 -26.00
CA LEU A 449 -4.76 7.50 -25.71
C LEU A 449 -5.74 8.51 -26.35
N GLY A 450 -5.45 9.81 -26.32
CA GLY A 450 -6.27 10.85 -26.95
C GLY A 450 -6.55 10.59 -28.43
N ASP A 451 -5.55 10.09 -29.17
CA ASP A 451 -5.69 9.76 -30.60
C ASP A 451 -6.67 8.59 -30.86
N THR A 452 -6.88 7.72 -29.87
CA THR A 452 -7.66 6.48 -30.03
C THR A 452 -8.95 6.46 -29.23
N LEU A 453 -9.08 7.29 -28.19
CA LEU A 453 -10.24 7.30 -27.28
C LEU A 453 -11.47 7.97 -27.91
N GLY A 454 -11.29 8.93 -28.82
CA GLY A 454 -12.39 9.67 -29.44
C GLY A 454 -13.05 10.71 -28.53
N VAL A 455 -12.34 11.12 -27.48
CA VAL A 455 -12.72 12.11 -26.46
C VAL A 455 -11.65 13.20 -26.48
N GLU A 456 -12.00 14.46 -26.29
CA GLU A 456 -11.00 15.54 -26.21
C GLU A 456 -10.11 15.35 -24.98
N ILE A 457 -8.80 15.23 -25.18
CA ILE A 457 -7.81 15.15 -24.11
C ILE A 457 -6.73 16.20 -24.32
N GLN A 458 -6.52 17.08 -23.33
CA GLN A 458 -5.42 18.05 -23.32
C GLN A 458 -4.42 17.71 -22.20
N VAL A 459 -3.13 17.56 -22.56
CA VAL A 459 -2.11 16.99 -21.66
C VAL A 459 -0.94 17.95 -21.44
N PHE A 460 -0.77 18.40 -20.20
CA PHE A 460 0.22 19.38 -19.75
C PHE A 460 1.18 18.79 -18.71
N GLY A 461 2.43 19.26 -18.71
CA GLY A 461 3.46 18.88 -17.75
C GLY A 461 3.70 19.91 -16.64
N PRO A 462 4.82 19.77 -15.88
CA PRO A 462 5.17 20.66 -14.78
C PRO A 462 5.57 22.09 -15.22
N GLU A 463 5.81 22.31 -16.51
CA GLU A 463 5.99 23.64 -17.10
C GLU A 463 4.73 24.52 -17.00
N THR A 464 3.56 23.89 -16.95
CA THR A 464 2.26 24.56 -16.77
C THR A 464 1.95 24.68 -15.28
N HIS A 465 1.48 25.86 -14.85
CA HIS A 465 1.06 26.08 -13.46
C HIS A 465 -0.03 25.09 -13.05
N ILE A 466 0.00 24.63 -11.79
CA ILE A 466 -0.83 23.51 -11.31
C ILE A 466 -2.32 23.68 -11.63
N THR A 467 -2.90 24.85 -11.41
CA THR A 467 -4.32 25.12 -11.65
C THR A 467 -4.63 25.73 -13.01
N GLU A 468 -3.66 25.96 -13.90
CA GLU A 468 -3.87 26.64 -15.19
C GLU A 468 -4.87 25.92 -16.11
N ILE A 469 -4.96 24.59 -15.98
CA ILE A 469 -5.91 23.80 -16.77
C ILE A 469 -7.37 24.07 -16.38
N VAL A 470 -7.64 24.62 -15.20
CA VAL A 470 -8.98 24.92 -14.70
C VAL A 470 -9.65 26.07 -15.46
N PRO A 471 -9.09 27.30 -15.51
CA PRO A 471 -9.67 28.39 -16.30
C PRO A 471 -9.67 28.06 -17.80
N LEU A 472 -8.66 27.33 -18.29
CA LEU A 472 -8.61 26.86 -19.68
C LEU A 472 -9.84 26.02 -20.05
N ALA A 473 -10.22 25.08 -19.20
CA ALA A 473 -11.34 24.17 -19.47
C ALA A 473 -12.72 24.81 -19.27
N LEU A 474 -12.85 25.71 -18.28
CA LEU A 474 -14.13 26.30 -17.86
C LEU A 474 -14.47 27.61 -18.56
N VAL A 475 -13.48 28.45 -18.85
CA VAL A 475 -13.68 29.81 -19.38
C VAL A 475 -13.07 29.97 -20.79
N GLY A 476 -12.28 29.01 -21.27
CA GLY A 476 -11.70 29.03 -22.62
C GLY A 476 -10.60 30.08 -22.81
N LYS A 477 -10.05 30.61 -21.71
CA LYS A 477 -8.91 31.54 -21.71
C LYS A 477 -7.82 30.98 -20.78
N SER A 478 -6.55 31.12 -21.18
CA SER A 478 -5.46 31.02 -20.21
C SER A 478 -5.59 32.16 -19.21
N SER A 479 -5.19 31.96 -17.97
CA SER A 479 -5.05 33.08 -17.05
C SER A 479 -4.04 34.09 -17.63
N ASP A 480 -4.22 35.39 -17.40
CA ASP A 480 -3.31 36.45 -17.90
C ASP A 480 -1.88 36.39 -17.29
N ILE A 481 -1.54 35.30 -16.60
CA ILE A 481 -0.28 35.07 -15.87
C ILE A 481 0.94 35.03 -16.80
N ASN A 482 0.77 34.70 -18.09
CA ASN A 482 1.88 34.67 -19.05
C ASN A 482 2.45 36.07 -19.39
N GLY A 483 1.72 37.15 -19.11
CA GLY A 483 2.14 38.52 -19.42
C GLY A 483 3.29 39.05 -18.55
N ALA A 484 3.42 38.58 -17.31
CA ALA A 484 4.40 39.12 -16.36
C ALA A 484 5.77 38.41 -16.41
N VAL A 485 5.81 37.13 -16.81
CA VAL A 485 7.06 36.34 -16.87
C VAL A 485 7.88 36.66 -18.13
N SER A 486 7.24 37.18 -19.18
CA SER A 486 7.91 37.55 -20.43
C SER A 486 8.70 38.87 -20.36
N ALA A 487 8.48 39.68 -19.33
CA ALA A 487 9.14 40.98 -19.18
C ALA A 487 10.56 40.90 -18.56
N ALA A 488 10.96 39.73 -18.04
CA ALA A 488 12.27 39.51 -17.42
C ALA A 488 13.13 38.52 -18.24
N GLY A 489 13.47 38.87 -19.48
CA GLY A 489 14.70 38.44 -20.18
C GLY A 489 15.13 36.96 -20.15
N GLY A 490 14.23 36.00 -19.96
CA GLY A 490 14.54 34.57 -19.94
C GLY A 490 14.23 33.92 -21.28
N GLN A 491 15.24 33.37 -21.95
CA GLN A 491 15.05 32.44 -23.07
C GLN A 491 14.03 31.36 -22.68
N SER A 492 13.11 31.04 -23.58
CA SER A 492 12.20 29.90 -23.45
C SER A 492 13.00 28.68 -22.99
N SER A 493 12.73 28.18 -21.79
CA SER A 493 13.35 26.97 -21.29
C SER A 493 12.77 25.77 -22.04
N GLY A 494 13.29 25.52 -23.24
CA GLY A 494 13.36 24.16 -23.78
C GLY A 494 14.00 23.26 -22.71
N ASN A 495 13.61 21.99 -22.68
CA ASN A 495 14.07 21.01 -21.70
C ASN A 495 15.60 21.00 -21.62
N LEU A 496 16.22 21.78 -20.72
CA LEU A 496 17.67 21.83 -20.54
C LEU A 496 18.26 20.44 -20.30
N PHE A 497 17.52 19.55 -19.64
CA PHE A 497 17.92 18.15 -19.44
C PHE A 497 17.85 17.32 -20.74
N GLN A 498 16.84 17.53 -21.58
CA GLN A 498 16.67 16.80 -22.85
C GLN A 498 17.55 17.36 -23.99
N ASP A 499 17.75 18.68 -24.02
CA ASP A 499 18.66 19.37 -24.94
C ASP A 499 20.12 19.05 -24.62
N GLN A 500 20.47 18.87 -23.34
CA GLN A 500 21.77 18.33 -22.92
C GLN A 500 21.94 16.84 -23.24
N LEU A 501 20.84 16.08 -23.34
CA LEU A 501 20.87 14.65 -23.68
C LEU A 501 20.90 14.35 -25.18
N LEU A 502 20.23 15.17 -26.00
CA LEU A 502 20.08 14.91 -27.44
C LEU A 502 21.05 15.71 -28.32
N GLY A 503 21.67 16.76 -27.79
CA GLY A 503 22.54 17.65 -28.57
C GLY A 503 21.75 18.46 -29.61
N SER A 504 22.13 19.72 -29.81
CA SER A 504 21.56 20.57 -30.86
C SER A 504 21.79 19.92 -32.23
N SER A 505 20.72 19.52 -32.92
CA SER A 505 20.77 18.90 -34.23
C SER A 505 20.95 19.95 -35.33
N THR A 506 22.17 20.06 -35.85
CA THR A 506 22.39 20.44 -37.26
C THR A 506 23.70 19.83 -37.75
N PRO A 507 23.70 18.73 -38.51
CA PRO A 507 24.90 18.22 -39.14
C PRO A 507 25.12 18.94 -40.48
N ALA A 508 26.09 19.86 -40.53
CA ALA A 508 26.80 20.15 -41.76
C ALA A 508 27.80 19.01 -42.01
N SER A 509 27.68 18.39 -43.17
CA SER A 509 28.50 17.29 -43.67
C SER A 509 30.00 17.60 -43.61
N GLN A 510 30.77 16.81 -42.88
CA GLN A 510 32.15 16.48 -43.25
C GLN A 510 32.56 15.14 -42.64
N ALA A 511 32.74 14.16 -43.52
CA ALA A 511 33.21 12.83 -43.20
C ALA A 511 34.69 12.88 -42.82
N ASN A 512 35.01 12.45 -41.60
CA ASN A 512 36.32 11.90 -41.27
C ASN A 512 36.11 10.84 -40.18
N SER A 513 36.39 9.59 -40.54
CA SER A 513 36.20 8.41 -39.70
C SER A 513 37.45 8.15 -38.84
N PRO A 514 37.37 8.18 -37.50
CA PRO A 514 38.39 7.59 -36.65
C PRO A 514 38.05 6.10 -36.45
N LYS A 515 39.00 5.24 -36.82
CA LYS A 515 38.94 3.80 -36.55
C LYS A 515 38.94 3.57 -35.02
N LEU A 516 37.82 3.07 -34.48
CA LEU A 516 37.74 2.53 -33.13
C LEU A 516 38.56 1.23 -33.05
N LYS A 517 39.62 1.25 -32.24
CA LYS A 517 40.31 0.03 -31.82
C LYS A 517 39.41 -0.71 -30.82
N ILE A 518 39.07 -1.95 -31.16
CA ILE A 518 38.40 -2.90 -30.26
C ILE A 518 39.42 -3.27 -29.18
N ALA A 519 39.15 -2.92 -27.93
CA ALA A 519 39.88 -3.45 -26.78
C ALA A 519 39.24 -4.79 -26.40
N GLU A 520 40.04 -5.85 -26.40
CA GLU A 520 39.64 -7.17 -25.91
C GLU A 520 39.54 -7.13 -24.38
N ASP A 521 38.33 -7.36 -23.85
CA ASP A 521 38.05 -7.47 -22.41
C ASP A 521 38.63 -8.78 -21.85
N ASN A 522 39.81 -8.68 -21.23
CA ASN A 522 40.33 -9.66 -20.26
C ASN A 522 40.45 -8.98 -18.90
N ALA A 523 39.32 -8.76 -18.21
CA ALA A 523 39.32 -8.17 -16.87
C ALA A 523 39.84 -9.19 -15.83
N THR A 524 40.82 -8.78 -15.03
CA THR A 524 41.39 -9.56 -13.91
C THR A 524 40.78 -9.09 -12.58
N PRO A 525 40.87 -9.89 -11.48
CA PRO A 525 40.25 -9.57 -10.18
C PRO A 525 40.68 -8.23 -9.56
N SER A 526 41.79 -7.63 -10.02
CA SER A 526 42.27 -6.33 -9.57
C SER A 526 41.39 -5.13 -9.99
N ASP A 527 40.64 -5.24 -11.08
CA ASP A 527 39.81 -4.14 -11.60
C ASP A 527 38.52 -3.89 -10.79
N ILE A 528 38.08 -4.88 -10.00
CA ILE A 528 36.88 -4.77 -9.15
C ILE A 528 37.13 -3.81 -7.98
N SER A 529 38.36 -3.75 -7.46
CA SER A 529 38.72 -2.85 -6.36
C SER A 529 38.70 -1.36 -6.74
N ASN A 530 38.95 -1.03 -8.02
CA ASN A 530 38.97 0.36 -8.51
C ASN A 530 37.57 0.97 -8.76
N ARG A 531 36.50 0.15 -8.76
CA ARG A 531 35.12 0.61 -9.00
C ARG A 531 34.32 0.85 -7.72
N MET A 532 34.84 0.43 -6.57
CA MET A 532 34.17 0.55 -5.27
C MET A 532 34.71 1.74 -4.49
N GLN A 533 33.82 2.57 -3.95
CA GLN A 533 34.20 3.68 -3.08
C GLN A 533 33.90 3.35 -1.62
N TYR A 534 34.84 3.64 -0.74
CA TYR A 534 34.70 3.54 0.72
C TYR A 534 34.77 4.94 1.32
N PHE A 535 34.02 5.16 2.40
CA PHE A 535 34.01 6.41 3.15
C PHE A 535 34.45 6.11 4.59
N ASP A 536 35.41 6.88 5.09
CA ASP A 536 35.84 6.79 6.49
C ASP A 536 34.85 7.52 7.40
N ASN A 537 34.69 7.01 8.64
CA ASN A 537 33.86 7.66 9.66
C ASN A 537 34.66 8.83 10.26
N ASP A 538 34.26 10.06 9.92
CA ASP A 538 34.91 11.26 10.44
C ASP A 538 34.34 11.60 11.83
N ASN A 539 35.07 11.26 12.89
CA ASN A 539 34.62 11.30 14.30
C ASN A 539 34.51 12.72 14.92
N LYS A 540 34.43 13.79 14.11
CA LYS A 540 34.41 15.17 14.63
C LYS A 540 32.98 15.70 14.74
N SER A 541 32.46 15.71 15.96
CA SER A 541 31.20 16.40 16.32
C SER A 541 31.37 17.92 16.17
N GLU A 542 30.68 18.51 15.19
CA GLU A 542 30.53 19.97 15.10
C GLU A 542 29.41 20.44 16.03
N THR A 543 29.65 21.50 16.79
CA THR A 543 28.59 22.23 17.51
C THR A 543 27.61 22.82 16.51
N ARG A 544 26.42 22.22 16.40
CA ARG A 544 25.35 22.71 15.52
C ARG A 544 24.51 23.77 16.22
N GLU A 545 24.22 24.83 15.49
CA GLU A 545 23.24 25.82 15.91
C GLU A 545 21.83 25.22 15.83
N TRP A 546 21.00 25.45 16.85
CA TRP A 546 19.65 24.86 16.96
C TRP A 546 18.75 25.17 15.74
N PHE A 547 18.99 26.31 15.08
CA PHE A 547 18.22 26.74 13.91
C PHE A 547 18.69 26.09 12.60
N ARG A 548 19.81 25.35 12.59
CA ARG A 548 20.37 24.62 11.44
C ARG A 548 20.45 23.12 11.72
N PRO A 549 19.32 22.39 11.77
CA PRO A 549 19.32 20.95 12.00
C PRO A 549 20.06 20.18 10.89
N PHE A 550 20.02 20.70 9.66
CA PHE A 550 20.65 20.10 8.48
C PHE A 550 21.82 20.94 7.98
N THR A 551 22.92 20.25 7.69
CA THR A 551 24.17 20.77 7.12
C THR A 551 24.66 19.83 6.01
N ASN A 552 25.68 20.25 5.26
CA ASN A 552 26.36 19.37 4.29
C ASN A 552 27.14 18.22 4.94
N LYS A 553 27.25 18.19 6.28
CA LYS A 553 27.87 17.10 7.06
C LYS A 553 26.85 16.21 7.78
N THR A 554 25.56 16.50 7.70
CA THR A 554 24.51 15.69 8.34
C THR A 554 24.55 14.25 7.84
N ARG A 555 24.62 13.30 8.78
CA ARG A 555 24.59 11.85 8.55
C ARG A 555 23.32 11.27 9.17
N ALA A 556 22.69 10.33 8.48
CA ALA A 556 21.40 9.79 8.83
C ALA A 556 21.35 8.26 8.80
N PHE A 557 20.53 7.68 9.67
CA PHE A 557 20.01 6.33 9.47
C PHE A 557 18.71 6.37 8.69
N VAL A 558 18.47 5.34 7.88
CA VAL A 558 17.16 5.07 7.29
C VAL A 558 16.56 3.84 7.97
N TYR A 559 15.48 4.05 8.71
CA TYR A 559 14.76 2.96 9.38
C TYR A 559 13.71 2.39 8.41
N GLY A 560 13.94 1.15 7.94
CA GLY A 560 13.16 0.47 6.91
C GLY A 560 13.98 0.16 5.64
N MET A 561 13.57 -0.88 4.91
CA MET A 561 14.21 -1.31 3.67
C MET A 561 13.79 -0.43 2.48
N GLN A 562 14.41 0.74 2.33
CA GLN A 562 14.04 1.77 1.34
C GLN A 562 15.17 2.11 0.34
N PRO A 563 15.61 1.16 -0.51
CA PRO A 563 16.75 1.37 -1.39
C PRO A 563 16.56 2.51 -2.40
N ARG A 564 15.34 2.72 -2.92
CA ARG A 564 15.09 3.83 -3.86
C ARG A 564 15.22 5.21 -3.21
N ALA A 565 14.74 5.35 -1.97
CA ALA A 565 14.86 6.60 -1.22
C ALA A 565 16.32 6.87 -0.86
N VAL A 566 17.05 5.84 -0.39
CA VAL A 566 18.49 5.92 -0.08
C VAL A 566 19.30 6.30 -1.33
N GLN A 567 19.08 5.63 -2.47
CA GLN A 567 19.76 5.98 -3.71
C GLN A 567 19.46 7.43 -4.12
N GLY A 568 18.18 7.84 -4.06
CA GLY A 568 17.80 9.21 -4.35
C GLY A 568 18.49 10.24 -3.44
N MET A 569 18.66 9.95 -2.14
CA MET A 569 19.43 10.78 -1.21
C MET A 569 20.90 10.87 -1.62
N LEU A 570 21.54 9.74 -1.91
CA LEU A 570 22.93 9.68 -2.38
C LEU A 570 23.16 10.44 -3.68
N ASP A 571 22.23 10.34 -4.64
CA ASP A 571 22.35 11.05 -5.91
C ASP A 571 22.24 12.57 -5.70
N PHE A 572 21.35 13.00 -4.80
CA PHE A 572 21.24 14.41 -4.40
C PHE A 572 22.51 14.89 -3.70
N ASP A 573 23.08 14.09 -2.81
CA ASP A 573 24.32 14.42 -2.09
C ASP A 573 25.50 14.60 -3.07
N PHE A 574 25.60 13.72 -4.06
CA PHE A 574 26.59 13.78 -5.12
C PHE A 574 26.42 15.06 -5.95
N MET A 575 25.18 15.42 -6.34
CA MET A 575 24.91 16.69 -7.02
C MET A 575 25.31 17.90 -6.18
N CYS A 576 25.04 17.85 -4.88
CA CYS A 576 25.39 18.91 -3.95
C CYS A 576 26.90 18.99 -3.67
N LYS A 577 27.70 18.12 -4.30
CA LYS A 577 29.16 18.03 -4.12
C LYS A 577 29.53 17.79 -2.65
N ARG A 578 28.73 16.99 -1.94
CA ARG A 578 29.08 16.55 -0.58
C ARG A 578 30.31 15.66 -0.61
N GLU A 579 31.07 15.68 0.47
CA GLU A 579 32.26 14.83 0.63
C GLU A 579 31.88 13.38 1.00
N SER A 580 30.77 13.21 1.73
CA SER A 580 30.26 11.91 2.16
C SER A 580 28.76 11.76 1.92
N PRO A 581 28.28 10.50 1.72
CA PRO A 581 26.86 10.19 1.64
C PRO A 581 26.15 10.65 2.90
N SER A 582 24.92 11.13 2.74
CA SER A 582 24.08 11.50 3.87
C SER A 582 23.55 10.27 4.62
N VAL A 583 23.41 9.11 3.97
CA VAL A 583 22.99 7.86 4.62
C VAL A 583 24.20 7.08 5.08
N ALA A 584 24.31 6.86 6.39
CA ALA A 584 25.39 6.07 7.00
C ALA A 584 25.06 4.57 7.01
N ALA A 585 23.83 4.24 7.41
CA ALA A 585 23.35 2.87 7.50
C ALA A 585 21.84 2.80 7.38
N MET A 586 21.34 1.59 7.14
CA MET A 586 19.91 1.28 7.22
C MET A 586 19.64 0.40 8.44
N VAL A 587 18.47 0.56 9.05
CA VAL A 587 18.00 -0.30 10.14
C VAL A 587 16.76 -1.04 9.67
N TYR A 588 16.84 -2.37 9.59
CA TYR A 588 15.73 -3.21 9.15
C TYR A 588 15.62 -4.44 10.07
N PRO A 589 14.65 -4.47 10.99
CA PRO A 589 14.58 -5.48 12.05
C PRO A 589 14.21 -6.89 11.55
N PHE A 590 13.88 -7.04 10.27
CA PHE A 590 13.50 -8.30 9.67
C PHE A 590 14.68 -8.87 8.85
N GLY A 591 15.19 -10.03 9.23
CA GLY A 591 16.32 -10.67 8.56
C GLY A 591 17.67 -10.38 9.24
N GLY A 592 18.75 -10.89 8.64
CA GLY A 592 20.11 -10.72 9.18
C GLY A 592 20.80 -9.46 8.67
N SER A 593 21.77 -8.97 9.44
CA SER A 593 22.65 -7.88 9.02
C SER A 593 23.39 -8.24 7.73
N HIS A 594 23.39 -7.32 6.77
CA HIS A 594 24.01 -7.49 5.45
C HIS A 594 24.44 -6.13 4.90
N VAL A 595 25.07 -6.12 3.73
CA VAL A 595 25.39 -4.88 3.01
C VAL A 595 24.52 -4.77 1.77
N GLN A 596 24.06 -3.55 1.50
CA GLN A 596 23.30 -3.25 0.29
C GLN A 596 24.13 -2.33 -0.62
N LYS A 597 24.08 -2.63 -1.92
CA LYS A 597 24.82 -1.91 -2.95
C LYS A 597 24.03 -0.69 -3.41
N PHE A 598 24.73 0.43 -3.52
CA PHE A 598 24.25 1.72 -4.00
C PHE A 598 25.26 2.35 -4.97
N TYR A 599 24.91 3.48 -5.56
CA TYR A 599 25.81 4.30 -6.38
C TYR A 599 26.15 5.63 -5.71
N TRP A 600 27.41 6.03 -5.82
CA TRP A 600 27.90 7.37 -5.57
C TRP A 600 28.41 7.97 -6.88
N GLY A 601 27.53 8.68 -7.58
CA GLY A 601 27.75 9.08 -8.96
C GLY A 601 27.82 7.87 -9.89
N THR A 602 29.01 7.54 -10.39
CA THR A 602 29.25 6.38 -11.27
C THR A 602 29.84 5.16 -10.55
N LYS A 603 30.29 5.34 -9.30
CA LYS A 603 30.96 4.27 -8.53
C LYS A 603 29.96 3.53 -7.67
N GLU A 604 30.17 2.23 -7.48
CA GLU A 604 29.39 1.47 -6.52
C GLU A 604 29.90 1.75 -5.10
N THR A 605 28.98 1.82 -4.14
CA THR A 605 29.26 1.93 -2.71
C THR A 605 28.40 0.93 -1.95
N LEU A 606 28.84 0.56 -0.74
CA LEU A 606 28.13 -0.38 0.13
C LEU A 606 27.65 0.37 1.37
N ILE A 607 26.36 0.24 1.68
CA ILE A 607 25.77 0.74 2.92
C ILE A 607 25.36 -0.46 3.78
N PRO A 608 25.78 -0.53 5.06
CA PRO A 608 25.38 -1.61 5.95
C PRO A 608 23.91 -1.50 6.34
N VAL A 609 23.27 -2.66 6.47
CA VAL A 609 21.92 -2.84 6.97
C VAL A 609 22.01 -3.61 8.27
N PHE A 610 21.55 -3.00 9.36
CA PHE A 610 21.54 -3.59 10.70
C PHE A 610 20.15 -4.10 11.08
N THR A 611 20.11 -5.25 11.75
CA THR A 611 18.88 -5.74 12.39
C THR A 611 18.56 -4.96 13.67
N SER A 612 19.58 -4.48 14.38
CA SER A 612 19.43 -3.74 15.65
C SER A 612 19.80 -2.28 15.50
N LEU A 613 18.94 -1.38 16.01
CA LEU A 613 19.25 0.04 16.10
C LEU A 613 20.47 0.30 17.00
N LYS A 614 20.63 -0.46 18.08
CA LYS A 614 21.75 -0.35 19.00
C LYS A 614 23.09 -0.52 18.28
N GLU A 615 23.22 -1.56 17.47
CA GLU A 615 24.44 -1.83 16.69
C GLU A 615 24.75 -0.70 15.71
N ALA A 616 23.73 -0.16 15.04
CA ALA A 616 23.91 0.96 14.11
C ALA A 616 24.41 2.23 14.83
N VAL A 617 23.78 2.58 15.95
CA VAL A 617 24.13 3.75 16.78
C VAL A 617 25.56 3.63 17.32
N GLU A 618 25.95 2.46 17.83
CA GLU A 618 27.30 2.21 18.35
C GLU A 618 28.38 2.30 17.25
N GLN A 619 28.08 1.88 16.02
CA GLN A 619 29.04 1.90 14.91
C GLN A 619 29.17 3.25 14.21
N PHE A 620 28.13 4.09 14.24
CA PHE A 620 28.09 5.38 13.55
C PHE A 620 27.74 6.52 14.51
N PRO A 621 28.67 6.91 15.42
CA PRO A 621 28.43 7.94 16.43
C PRO A 621 28.19 9.35 15.84
N GLU A 622 28.57 9.58 14.58
CA GLU A 622 28.37 10.84 13.87
C GLU A 622 26.95 11.04 13.32
N VAL A 623 26.12 10.00 13.33
CA VAL A 623 24.73 10.08 12.85
C VAL A 623 23.86 10.77 13.88
N ASP A 624 23.14 11.81 13.47
CA ASP A 624 22.25 12.58 14.35
C ASP A 624 20.83 12.71 13.82
N MET A 625 20.56 12.10 12.68
CA MET A 625 19.25 12.11 12.06
C MET A 625 18.77 10.69 11.76
N VAL A 626 17.46 10.45 11.90
CA VAL A 626 16.83 9.24 11.38
C VAL A 626 15.65 9.58 10.48
N VAL A 627 15.61 8.95 9.30
CA VAL A 627 14.43 8.93 8.43
C VAL A 627 13.66 7.65 8.70
N ASN A 628 12.51 7.75 9.37
CA ASN A 628 11.72 6.62 9.82
C ASN A 628 10.60 6.26 8.83
N PHE A 629 10.80 5.18 8.08
CA PHE A 629 9.82 4.58 7.16
C PHE A 629 9.07 3.39 7.76
N ALA A 630 9.05 3.24 9.10
CA ALA A 630 8.17 2.30 9.77
C ALA A 630 6.71 2.54 9.36
N SER A 631 5.88 1.49 9.39
CA SER A 631 4.45 1.62 9.10
C SER A 631 3.72 2.35 10.22
N CYS A 632 2.52 2.88 9.97
CA CYS A 632 1.69 3.53 11.00
C CYS A 632 1.45 2.65 12.26
N ARG A 633 1.54 1.32 12.11
CA ARG A 633 1.40 0.34 13.19
C ARG A 633 2.64 0.18 14.06
N SER A 634 3.82 0.50 13.54
CA SER A 634 5.13 0.26 14.18
C SER A 634 5.91 1.55 14.46
N VAL A 635 5.42 2.68 13.93
CA VAL A 635 6.11 3.97 14.03
C VAL A 635 6.18 4.52 15.44
N TYR A 636 5.16 4.26 16.26
CA TYR A 636 5.15 4.67 17.67
C TYR A 636 6.30 4.01 18.43
N GLU A 637 6.40 2.68 18.40
CA GLU A 637 7.45 1.93 19.10
C GLU A 637 8.85 2.20 18.55
N SER A 638 9.01 2.23 17.22
CA SER A 638 10.32 2.54 16.62
C SER A 638 10.81 3.95 16.94
N THR A 639 9.91 4.94 17.00
CA THR A 639 10.29 6.32 17.39
C THR A 639 10.59 6.43 18.88
N ARG A 640 9.85 5.72 19.72
CA ARG A 640 10.14 5.57 21.16
C ARG A 640 11.53 4.96 21.40
N GLU A 641 11.90 3.93 20.65
CA GLU A 641 13.24 3.34 20.70
C GLU A 641 14.32 4.37 20.30
N LEU A 642 14.08 5.13 19.22
CA LEU A 642 14.98 6.20 18.77
C LEU A 642 15.21 7.28 19.83
N PHE A 643 14.19 7.66 20.61
CA PHE A 643 14.32 8.64 21.70
C PHE A 643 15.26 8.16 22.83
N SER A 644 15.45 6.86 23.01
CA SER A 644 16.43 6.32 23.97
C SER A 644 17.88 6.68 23.61
N TYR A 645 18.14 7.02 22.34
CA TYR A 645 19.43 7.45 21.81
C TYR A 645 19.47 8.96 21.51
N SER A 646 18.61 9.76 22.15
CA SER A 646 18.51 11.22 21.97
C SER A 646 19.76 12.02 22.33
N SER A 647 20.75 11.41 23.01
CA SER A 647 22.08 12.00 23.19
C SER A 647 22.77 12.24 21.84
N GLN A 648 22.57 11.31 20.90
CA GLN A 648 23.12 11.30 19.55
C GLN A 648 22.09 11.74 18.52
N ILE A 649 20.88 11.16 18.52
CA ILE A 649 19.83 11.43 17.53
C ILE A 649 19.09 12.71 17.91
N LYS A 650 19.26 13.77 17.11
CA LYS A 650 18.67 15.10 17.34
C LYS A 650 17.52 15.43 16.39
N THR A 651 17.34 14.67 15.32
CA THR A 651 16.22 14.88 14.38
C THR A 651 15.65 13.56 13.89
N ILE A 652 14.32 13.44 13.90
CA ILE A 652 13.60 12.27 13.40
C ILE A 652 12.56 12.74 12.38
N ALA A 653 12.59 12.19 11.17
CA ALA A 653 11.54 12.39 10.19
C ALA A 653 10.60 11.18 10.18
N ILE A 654 9.33 11.38 10.47
CA ILE A 654 8.32 10.33 10.53
C ILE A 654 7.50 10.33 9.23
N ILE A 655 7.75 9.35 8.36
CA ILE A 655 7.14 9.33 7.02
C ILE A 655 5.71 8.76 7.05
N ALA A 656 5.40 7.87 7.99
CA ALA A 656 4.13 7.17 8.07
C ALA A 656 2.93 8.12 8.17
N GLU A 657 1.92 7.90 7.32
CA GLU A 657 0.60 8.53 7.43
C GLU A 657 -0.37 7.61 8.18
N GLY A 658 -1.34 8.19 8.89
CA GLY A 658 -2.35 7.44 9.65
C GLY A 658 -1.86 7.00 11.03
N VAL A 659 -1.04 7.82 11.68
CA VAL A 659 -0.63 7.61 13.07
C VAL A 659 -1.77 8.06 14.00
N PRO A 660 -2.18 7.25 14.99
CA PRO A 660 -3.18 7.67 15.96
C PRO A 660 -2.85 9.00 16.63
N GLU A 661 -3.83 9.91 16.70
CA GLU A 661 -3.73 11.26 17.24
C GLU A 661 -3.16 11.23 18.66
N ARG A 662 -3.61 10.29 19.50
CA ARG A 662 -3.08 10.08 20.85
C ARG A 662 -1.59 9.69 20.82
N ARG A 663 -1.19 8.78 19.93
CA ARG A 663 0.22 8.34 19.78
C ARG A 663 1.10 9.47 19.24
N ALA A 664 0.62 10.24 18.28
CA ALA A 664 1.32 11.42 17.76
C ALA A 664 1.59 12.46 18.87
N ARG A 665 0.61 12.69 19.76
CA ARG A 665 0.79 13.54 20.95
C ARG A 665 1.83 13.00 21.92
N GLN A 666 1.86 11.69 22.17
CA GLN A 666 2.90 11.11 23.04
C GLN A 666 4.31 11.31 22.44
N LEU A 667 4.44 11.09 21.13
CA LEU A 667 5.71 11.31 20.43
C LEU A 667 6.15 12.78 20.47
N LEU A 668 5.24 13.74 20.27
CA LEU A 668 5.61 15.17 20.27
C LEU A 668 6.07 15.65 21.65
N HIS A 669 5.41 15.25 22.74
CA HIS A 669 5.81 15.67 24.09
C HIS A 669 7.10 15.00 24.53
N GLU A 670 7.31 13.74 24.16
CA GLU A 670 8.60 13.11 24.40
C GLU A 670 9.72 13.77 23.59
N ALA A 671 9.47 14.12 22.32
CA ALA A 671 10.42 14.85 21.51
C ALA A 671 10.83 16.18 22.18
N GLU A 672 9.87 16.92 22.73
CA GLU A 672 10.14 18.16 23.49
C GLU A 672 10.99 17.89 24.74
N ARG A 673 10.60 16.90 25.57
CA ARG A 673 11.36 16.49 26.78
C ARG A 673 12.79 16.06 26.45
N ARG A 674 13.00 15.43 25.30
CA ARG A 674 14.29 14.90 24.82
C ARG A 674 15.06 15.90 23.96
N GLN A 675 14.48 17.07 23.67
CA GLN A 675 15.03 18.08 22.75
C GLN A 675 15.38 17.52 21.37
N VAL A 676 14.49 16.70 20.80
CA VAL A 676 14.62 16.11 19.46
C VAL A 676 13.64 16.81 18.52
N LEU A 677 14.11 17.26 17.36
CA LEU A 677 13.23 17.81 16.32
C LEU A 677 12.51 16.66 15.60
N VAL A 678 11.18 16.63 15.64
CA VAL A 678 10.37 15.65 14.89
C VAL A 678 9.69 16.33 13.71
N ILE A 679 9.98 15.89 12.48
CA ILE A 679 9.29 16.35 11.26
C ILE A 679 8.31 15.26 10.83
N GLY A 680 7.02 15.57 10.74
CA GLY A 680 5.94 14.59 10.57
C GLY A 680 5.16 14.35 11.87
N PRO A 681 4.29 13.33 11.96
CA PRO A 681 4.05 12.26 10.97
C PRO A 681 3.35 12.72 9.68
N ALA A 682 3.04 11.78 8.79
CA ALA A 682 2.37 12.03 7.51
C ALA A 682 3.08 13.08 6.63
N THR A 683 4.40 12.98 6.53
CA THR A 683 5.23 13.91 5.75
C THR A 683 6.09 13.18 4.72
N VAL A 684 6.45 13.90 3.65
CA VAL A 684 7.57 13.48 2.78
C VAL A 684 8.93 13.84 3.41
N GLY A 685 8.95 14.78 4.34
CA GLY A 685 10.13 15.30 5.02
C GLY A 685 10.41 16.76 4.67
N GLY A 686 11.55 17.00 4.01
CA GLY A 686 12.10 18.33 3.77
C GLY A 686 13.39 18.27 2.96
N ILE A 687 13.79 19.42 2.43
CA ILE A 687 14.98 19.57 1.60
C ILE A 687 15.72 20.85 1.95
N LYS A 688 17.03 20.74 2.13
CA LYS A 688 17.96 21.87 2.25
C LYS A 688 18.95 21.80 1.10
N PRO A 689 18.69 22.50 -0.01
CA PRO A 689 19.56 22.51 -1.18
C PRO A 689 21.05 22.73 -0.87
N GLY A 690 21.91 21.91 -1.45
CA GLY A 690 23.36 21.91 -1.17
C GLY A 690 23.76 21.20 0.14
N CYS A 691 22.80 20.81 0.99
CA CYS A 691 23.07 20.23 2.30
C CYS A 691 22.51 18.82 2.45
N PHE A 692 21.18 18.64 2.50
CA PHE A 692 20.58 17.35 2.85
C PHE A 692 19.14 17.28 2.35
N LYS A 693 18.67 16.10 1.95
CA LYS A 693 17.25 15.86 1.68
C LYS A 693 16.73 14.66 2.47
N ILE A 694 15.51 14.77 2.97
CA ILE A 694 14.85 13.70 3.73
C ILE A 694 14.17 12.75 2.75
N GLY A 695 14.67 11.52 2.66
CA GLY A 695 14.05 10.43 1.93
C GLY A 695 13.72 10.81 0.48
N ASN A 696 12.42 10.80 0.15
CA ASN A 696 11.92 11.02 -1.20
C ASN A 696 11.68 12.51 -1.57
N THR A 697 11.96 13.46 -0.68
CA THR A 697 11.64 14.88 -0.92
C THR A 697 12.31 15.42 -2.19
N GLY A 698 11.58 16.16 -3.02
CA GLY A 698 12.07 16.67 -4.31
C GLY A 698 12.08 15.64 -5.44
N GLY A 699 11.82 14.37 -5.14
CA GLY A 699 11.68 13.29 -6.10
C GLY A 699 12.95 12.93 -6.87
N MET A 700 12.75 12.60 -8.15
CA MET A 700 13.81 12.15 -9.05
C MET A 700 14.74 13.28 -9.47
N MET A 701 15.88 12.89 -10.05
CA MET A 701 16.97 13.79 -10.37
C MET A 701 16.60 14.90 -11.35
N ASP A 702 15.72 14.58 -12.30
CA ASP A 702 15.19 15.54 -13.27
C ASP A 702 14.52 16.72 -12.58
N ASN A 703 13.73 16.49 -11.53
CA ASN A 703 13.09 17.55 -10.76
C ASN A 703 14.08 18.31 -9.85
N ILE A 704 15.07 17.62 -9.27
CA ILE A 704 16.16 18.28 -8.50
C ILE A 704 16.90 19.29 -9.38
N VAL A 705 17.18 18.93 -10.64
CA VAL A 705 17.80 19.84 -11.62
C VAL A 705 16.83 20.93 -12.04
N ALA A 706 15.60 20.58 -12.44
CA ALA A 706 14.62 21.52 -12.98
C ALA A 706 14.24 22.62 -11.97
N SER A 707 14.07 22.24 -10.69
CA SER A 707 13.79 23.18 -9.59
C SER A 707 15.06 23.75 -8.94
N LYS A 708 16.24 23.46 -9.52
CA LYS A 708 17.55 23.92 -9.08
C LYS A 708 17.83 23.67 -7.58
N LEU A 709 17.50 22.48 -7.10
CA LEU A 709 17.58 22.09 -5.69
C LEU A 709 18.97 21.59 -5.27
N TYR A 710 19.93 21.52 -6.20
CA TYR A 710 21.31 21.12 -5.92
C TYR A 710 22.18 22.24 -5.31
N ARG A 711 21.64 23.46 -5.19
CA ARG A 711 22.32 24.63 -4.60
C ARG A 711 21.34 25.53 -3.84
N PRO A 712 21.76 26.19 -2.75
CA PRO A 712 20.88 27.04 -1.94
C PRO A 712 20.55 28.36 -2.64
N GLY A 713 19.29 28.79 -2.53
CA GLY A 713 18.86 30.17 -2.74
C GLY A 713 18.65 30.91 -1.41
N SER A 714 17.74 31.89 -1.39
CA SER A 714 17.50 32.76 -0.22
C SER A 714 16.13 32.58 0.45
N VAL A 715 15.24 31.76 -0.13
CA VAL A 715 13.83 31.63 0.29
C VAL A 715 13.60 30.34 1.06
N ALA A 716 13.10 30.42 2.29
CA ALA A 716 12.71 29.23 3.06
C ALA A 716 11.19 29.07 3.12
N TYR A 717 10.69 27.84 3.05
CA TYR A 717 9.26 27.57 3.13
C TYR A 717 8.90 26.51 4.16
N VAL A 718 7.66 26.60 4.65
CA VAL A 718 7.01 25.56 5.44
C VAL A 718 5.60 25.30 4.91
N SER A 719 5.23 24.03 4.80
CA SER A 719 3.95 23.56 4.24
C SER A 719 3.41 22.39 5.07
N LYS A 720 2.09 22.17 5.11
CA LYS A 720 1.52 20.90 5.58
C LYS A 720 1.68 19.79 4.53
N SER A 721 1.33 20.07 3.28
CA SER A 721 1.30 19.08 2.21
C SER A 721 2.70 18.80 1.63
N GLY A 722 3.09 17.52 1.61
CA GLY A 722 4.29 17.06 0.92
C GLY A 722 4.23 17.24 -0.60
N GLY A 723 3.06 17.02 -1.23
CA GLY A 723 2.88 17.25 -2.66
C GLY A 723 3.03 18.73 -3.04
N MET A 724 2.38 19.63 -2.28
CA MET A 724 2.52 21.07 -2.52
C MET A 724 3.91 21.59 -2.16
N SER A 725 4.66 20.95 -1.25
CA SER A 725 6.05 21.33 -0.98
C SER A 725 6.93 21.22 -2.23
N ASN A 726 6.67 20.25 -3.10
CA ASN A 726 7.41 20.10 -4.34
C ASN A 726 6.90 21.04 -5.44
N GLU A 727 5.62 21.43 -5.41
CA GLU A 727 5.12 22.52 -6.23
C GLU A 727 5.73 23.87 -5.80
N LEU A 728 5.92 24.10 -4.49
CA LEU A 728 6.63 25.27 -3.97
C LEU A 728 8.10 25.29 -4.42
N ASN A 729 8.79 24.14 -4.45
CA ASN A 729 10.13 24.07 -5.04
C ASN A 729 10.14 24.62 -6.47
N ASN A 730 9.19 24.19 -7.31
CA ASN A 730 9.05 24.66 -8.69
C ASN A 730 8.71 26.16 -8.75
N ILE A 731 7.70 26.63 -8.01
CA ILE A 731 7.28 28.04 -8.00
C ILE A 731 8.42 28.96 -7.53
N VAL A 732 9.07 28.63 -6.40
CA VAL A 732 10.15 29.43 -5.83
C VAL A 732 11.35 29.47 -6.78
N SER A 733 11.70 28.34 -7.41
CA SER A 733 12.83 28.28 -8.36
C SER A 733 12.64 29.14 -9.62
N ARG A 734 11.38 29.36 -10.03
CA ARG A 734 11.02 30.16 -11.21
C ARG A 734 10.89 31.66 -10.90
N THR A 735 10.64 32.02 -9.65
CA THR A 735 10.29 33.39 -9.24
C THR A 735 11.39 34.08 -8.44
N THR A 736 12.37 33.32 -7.92
CA THR A 736 13.44 33.81 -7.02
C THR A 736 14.80 33.16 -7.35
N ASP A 737 15.84 33.36 -6.54
CA ASP A 737 17.12 32.63 -6.66
C ASP A 737 17.04 31.15 -6.24
N GLY A 738 15.95 30.75 -5.58
CA GLY A 738 15.63 29.37 -5.25
C GLY A 738 15.46 29.12 -3.76
N VAL A 739 15.25 27.85 -3.42
CA VAL A 739 14.97 27.41 -2.05
C VAL A 739 16.25 27.39 -1.21
N TYR A 740 16.20 27.96 -0.01
CA TYR A 740 17.22 27.83 1.03
C TYR A 740 16.99 26.57 1.89
N GLU A 741 15.79 26.42 2.44
CA GLU A 741 15.35 25.25 3.20
C GLU A 741 13.82 25.12 3.10
N GLY A 742 13.32 23.93 2.83
CA GLY A 742 11.91 23.64 2.66
C GLY A 742 11.50 22.47 3.54
N VAL A 743 10.44 22.64 4.35
CA VAL A 743 9.93 21.57 5.23
C VAL A 743 8.43 21.36 5.01
N ALA A 744 8.03 20.09 4.89
CA ALA A 744 6.65 19.67 5.03
C ALA A 744 6.44 19.16 6.47
N ILE A 745 5.63 19.84 7.28
CA ILE A 745 5.39 19.43 8.68
C ILE A 745 4.52 18.19 8.80
N GLY A 746 3.74 17.88 7.76
CA GLY A 746 2.86 16.73 7.68
C GLY A 746 1.37 17.08 7.77
N GLY A 747 0.53 16.16 7.28
CA GLY A 747 -0.94 16.33 7.21
C GLY A 747 -1.73 15.89 8.45
N ASP A 748 -1.05 15.28 9.43
CA ASP A 748 -1.68 14.85 10.69
C ASP A 748 -2.10 16.05 11.54
N ARG A 749 -3.09 15.84 12.42
CA ARG A 749 -3.65 16.91 13.28
C ARG A 749 -2.61 17.51 14.23
N TYR A 750 -1.74 16.66 14.76
CA TYR A 750 -0.69 17.04 15.72
C TYR A 750 0.70 16.72 15.15
N PRO A 751 1.23 17.58 14.25
CA PRO A 751 2.59 17.37 13.75
C PRO A 751 3.61 17.59 14.88
N GLY A 752 4.70 16.83 14.86
CA GLY A 752 5.78 16.88 15.85
C GLY A 752 6.43 18.26 15.94
N SER A 753 6.54 18.95 14.80
CA SER A 753 6.94 20.35 14.68
C SER A 753 5.90 21.15 13.90
N THR A 754 5.74 22.43 14.25
CA THR A 754 4.68 23.31 13.73
C THR A 754 5.23 24.36 12.78
N PHE A 755 4.34 25.15 12.17
CA PHE A 755 4.73 26.25 11.29
C PHE A 755 5.67 27.25 11.98
N ILE A 756 5.33 27.66 13.20
CA ILE A 756 6.09 28.66 13.94
C ILE A 756 7.49 28.12 14.29
N ASP A 757 7.62 26.84 14.64
CA ASP A 757 8.91 26.24 14.99
C ASP A 757 9.92 26.37 13.83
N HIS A 758 9.49 26.10 12.60
CA HIS A 758 10.38 26.23 11.45
C HIS A 758 10.60 27.69 11.02
N LEU A 759 9.57 28.54 11.08
CA LEU A 759 9.71 29.95 10.73
C LEU A 759 10.65 30.70 11.69
N LEU A 760 10.64 30.37 12.99
CA LEU A 760 11.60 30.94 13.95
C LEU A 760 13.04 30.51 13.66
N ARG A 761 13.27 29.25 13.25
CA ARG A 761 14.60 28.81 12.78
C ARG A 761 15.05 29.61 11.56
N TYR A 762 14.14 29.79 10.59
CA TYR A 762 14.44 30.52 9.38
C TYR A 762 14.67 32.01 9.63
N GLU A 763 13.92 32.62 10.56
CA GLU A 763 14.13 34.00 11.02
C GLU A 763 15.53 34.17 11.62
N GLN A 764 15.98 33.22 12.43
CA GLN A 764 17.29 33.25 13.06
C GLN A 764 18.45 33.07 12.06
N ASP A 765 18.26 32.31 10.98
CA ASP A 765 19.33 32.04 10.02
C ASP A 765 19.61 33.26 9.10
N PRO A 766 20.79 33.89 9.16
CA PRO A 766 21.09 35.06 8.35
C PRO A 766 21.13 34.78 6.84
N ASN A 767 21.28 33.52 6.40
CA ASN A 767 21.28 33.18 4.97
C ASN A 767 19.86 33.12 4.38
N CYS A 768 18.85 32.88 5.22
CA CYS A 768 17.45 32.97 4.81
C CYS A 768 17.03 34.44 4.81
N LYS A 769 16.46 34.92 3.70
CA LYS A 769 16.07 36.33 3.52
C LYS A 769 14.57 36.54 3.41
N MET A 770 13.82 35.48 3.11
CA MET A 770 12.38 35.53 2.85
C MET A 770 11.72 34.22 3.28
N LEU A 771 10.52 34.34 3.86
CA LEU A 771 9.76 33.21 4.41
C LEU A 771 8.49 32.97 3.58
N VAL A 772 8.16 31.70 3.37
CA VAL A 772 6.94 31.28 2.70
C VAL A 772 6.15 30.31 3.58
N LEU A 773 4.87 30.59 3.79
CA LEU A 773 3.96 29.75 4.56
C LEU A 773 2.80 29.28 3.66
N LEU A 774 2.68 27.97 3.47
CA LEU A 774 1.51 27.36 2.85
C LEU A 774 0.68 26.65 3.93
N GLY A 775 -0.30 27.40 4.46
CA GLY A 775 -1.26 26.94 5.45
C GLY A 775 -2.44 26.18 4.84
N GLU A 776 -3.35 25.74 5.69
CA GLU A 776 -4.53 24.95 5.27
C GLU A 776 -5.73 25.25 6.17
N VAL A 777 -6.94 24.95 5.70
CA VAL A 777 -8.15 24.92 6.53
C VAL A 777 -8.00 23.95 7.71
N GLY A 778 -8.60 24.29 8.86
CA GLY A 778 -8.54 23.49 10.08
C GLY A 778 -7.37 23.86 11.01
N GLY A 779 -7.64 23.87 12.32
CA GLY A 779 -6.68 24.28 13.35
C GLY A 779 -6.34 25.78 13.34
N VAL A 780 -5.50 26.21 14.29
CA VAL A 780 -5.19 27.64 14.54
C VAL A 780 -3.68 27.94 14.55
N GLU A 781 -2.84 27.05 14.03
CA GLU A 781 -1.38 27.21 14.07
C GLU A 781 -0.86 28.44 13.32
N GLU A 782 -1.54 28.87 12.25
CA GLU A 782 -1.18 30.09 11.51
C GLU A 782 -1.32 31.37 12.36
N TYR A 783 -2.17 31.37 13.38
CA TYR A 783 -2.32 32.53 14.29
C TYR A 783 -1.07 32.77 15.14
N LYS A 784 -0.32 31.71 15.50
CA LYS A 784 0.98 31.88 16.18
C LYS A 784 1.99 32.63 15.31
N VAL A 785 1.95 32.40 14.00
CA VAL A 785 2.78 33.14 13.02
C VAL A 785 2.31 34.58 12.90
N ILE A 786 1.00 34.81 12.84
CA ILE A 786 0.40 36.15 12.84
C ILE A 786 0.86 36.96 14.06
N GLU A 787 0.81 36.37 15.25
CA GLU A 787 1.26 37.01 16.48
C GLU A 787 2.76 37.30 16.48
N ALA A 788 3.58 36.36 16.00
CA ALA A 788 5.02 36.53 15.88
C ALA A 788 5.41 37.64 14.89
N VAL A 789 4.63 37.87 13.83
CA VAL A 789 4.83 39.01 12.92
C VAL A 789 4.38 40.32 13.60
N ARG A 790 3.20 40.34 14.23
CA ARG A 790 2.66 41.54 14.91
C ARG A 790 3.55 42.06 16.03
N ASN A 791 4.12 41.17 16.83
CA ASN A 791 4.98 41.53 17.95
C ASN A 791 6.45 41.78 17.53
N GLY A 792 6.79 41.65 16.25
CA GLY A 792 8.12 41.89 15.72
C GLY A 792 9.14 40.78 16.01
N THR A 793 8.69 39.58 16.40
CA THR A 793 9.56 38.39 16.53
C THR A 793 10.03 37.92 15.17
N ILE A 794 9.13 37.85 14.18
CA ILE A 794 9.47 37.61 12.77
C ILE A 794 9.54 38.95 12.05
N LYS A 795 10.72 39.29 11.52
CA LYS A 795 10.98 40.56 10.83
C LYS A 795 11.21 40.38 9.33
N LYS A 796 11.60 39.18 8.89
CA LYS A 796 11.74 38.88 7.46
C LYS A 796 10.39 38.93 6.76
N PRO A 797 10.33 39.31 5.47
CA PRO A 797 9.10 39.30 4.72
C PRO A 797 8.53 37.87 4.62
N VAL A 798 7.24 37.76 4.93
CA VAL A 798 6.48 36.51 4.85
C VAL A 798 5.49 36.62 3.69
N VAL A 799 5.53 35.66 2.76
CA VAL A 799 4.46 35.42 1.78
C VAL A 799 3.68 34.20 2.24
N ALA A 800 2.36 34.32 2.39
CA ALA A 800 1.55 33.22 2.91
C ALA A 800 0.23 33.03 2.16
N TRP A 801 -0.23 31.78 2.12
CA TRP A 801 -1.56 31.44 1.64
C TRP A 801 -2.09 30.22 2.41
N CYS A 802 -3.33 30.29 2.87
CA CYS A 802 -4.08 29.15 3.39
C CYS A 802 -5.01 28.60 2.32
N ILE A 803 -4.84 27.33 1.94
CA ILE A 803 -5.72 26.61 1.00
C ILE A 803 -7.01 26.12 1.70
N GLY A 804 -8.08 25.88 0.95
CA GLY A 804 -9.37 25.40 1.45
C GLY A 804 -10.45 26.47 1.55
N THR A 805 -10.34 27.53 0.75
CA THR A 805 -11.34 28.62 0.65
C THR A 805 -12.68 28.16 0.08
N CYS A 806 -12.72 27.02 -0.65
CA CYS A 806 -13.94 26.44 -1.21
C CYS A 806 -14.87 25.84 -0.13
N ALA A 807 -14.37 25.57 1.08
CA ALA A 807 -15.13 24.91 2.14
C ALA A 807 -16.44 25.62 2.48
N LYS A 808 -16.46 26.96 2.46
CA LYS A 808 -17.67 27.78 2.72
C LYS A 808 -18.75 27.65 1.65
N MET A 809 -18.38 27.17 0.45
CA MET A 809 -19.29 27.05 -0.68
C MET A 809 -20.02 25.70 -0.69
N PHE A 810 -19.61 24.76 0.15
CA PHE A 810 -20.29 23.48 0.31
C PHE A 810 -21.44 23.59 1.30
N THR A 811 -22.54 22.88 1.02
CA THR A 811 -23.76 22.87 1.87
C THR A 811 -23.61 22.03 3.12
N THR A 812 -22.62 21.13 3.14
CA THR A 812 -22.31 20.23 4.24
C THR A 812 -20.83 20.33 4.58
N ASP A 813 -20.47 20.04 5.82
CA ASP A 813 -19.07 20.06 6.24
C ASP A 813 -18.31 18.92 5.55
N VAL A 814 -17.25 19.30 4.82
CA VAL A 814 -16.40 18.36 4.07
C VAL A 814 -15.07 18.20 4.79
N GLN A 815 -14.76 16.96 5.19
CA GLN A 815 -13.42 16.58 5.63
C GLN A 815 -12.53 16.42 4.38
N PHE A 816 -11.50 17.25 4.26
CA PHE A 816 -10.51 17.10 3.20
C PHE A 816 -9.53 15.95 3.51
N GLY A 817 -8.68 15.59 2.54
CA GLY A 817 -7.84 14.39 2.59
C GLY A 817 -6.92 14.29 3.82
N HIS A 818 -6.27 15.40 4.20
CA HIS A 818 -5.44 15.43 5.40
C HIS A 818 -6.27 15.34 6.68
N ALA A 819 -5.79 14.61 7.69
CA ALA A 819 -6.53 14.36 8.93
C ALA A 819 -6.93 15.64 9.66
N GLY A 820 -6.05 16.66 9.66
CA GLY A 820 -6.31 17.95 10.30
C GLY A 820 -7.11 18.96 9.46
N ALA A 821 -7.51 18.64 8.23
CA ALA A 821 -8.13 19.58 7.30
C ALA A 821 -9.67 19.62 7.43
N MET A 822 -10.14 20.05 8.60
CA MET A 822 -11.55 20.29 8.91
C MET A 822 -11.67 21.48 9.86
N ALA A 823 -12.54 22.44 9.53
CA ALA A 823 -12.79 23.59 10.38
C ALA A 823 -13.96 23.31 11.35
N ASN A 824 -13.73 23.43 12.66
CA ASN A 824 -14.79 23.32 13.67
C ASN A 824 -15.35 24.70 14.09
N SER A 825 -14.69 25.79 13.66
CA SER A 825 -15.05 27.17 13.99
C SER A 825 -14.66 28.12 12.85
N ASP A 826 -15.23 29.34 12.84
CA ASP A 826 -14.89 30.37 11.84
C ASP A 826 -13.39 30.71 11.83
N LEU A 827 -12.74 30.68 13.00
CA LEU A 827 -11.30 30.95 13.13
C LEU A 827 -10.44 29.93 12.37
N GLU A 828 -10.93 28.69 12.23
CA GLU A 828 -10.22 27.62 11.53
C GLU A 828 -10.42 27.66 10.00
N THR A 829 -11.27 28.55 9.48
CA THR A 829 -11.50 28.69 8.04
C THR A 829 -10.29 29.31 7.34
N ALA A 830 -9.99 28.85 6.11
CA ALA A 830 -8.89 29.40 5.32
C ALA A 830 -9.05 30.91 5.05
N ASP A 831 -10.29 31.38 4.80
CA ASP A 831 -10.58 32.79 4.59
C ASP A 831 -10.29 33.66 5.81
N ALA A 832 -10.69 33.22 7.01
CA ALA A 832 -10.42 33.96 8.25
C ALA A 832 -8.92 34.08 8.50
N LYS A 833 -8.18 32.99 8.30
CA LYS A 833 -6.72 32.97 8.41
C LYS A 833 -6.05 33.88 7.39
N ASN A 834 -6.43 33.81 6.11
CA ASN A 834 -5.90 34.67 5.04
C ASN A 834 -6.15 36.16 5.34
N LYS A 835 -7.35 36.50 5.80
CA LYS A 835 -7.69 37.88 6.22
C LYS A 835 -6.85 38.33 7.42
N ALA A 836 -6.70 37.47 8.43
CA ALA A 836 -5.92 37.77 9.63
C ALA A 836 -4.42 37.93 9.34
N MET A 837 -3.85 37.10 8.46
CA MET A 837 -2.47 37.20 7.96
C MET A 837 -2.26 38.52 7.22
N ARG A 838 -3.15 38.88 6.28
CA ARG A 838 -3.06 40.15 5.55
C ARG A 838 -3.10 41.36 6.49
N ALA A 839 -3.98 41.34 7.50
CA ALA A 839 -4.07 42.41 8.49
C ALA A 839 -2.83 42.52 9.39
N ALA A 840 -2.04 41.45 9.52
CA ALA A 840 -0.79 41.43 10.28
C ALA A 840 0.43 41.96 9.50
N GLY A 841 0.26 42.30 8.20
CA GLY A 841 1.36 42.75 7.33
C GLY A 841 2.03 41.63 6.54
N ILE A 842 1.50 40.41 6.59
CA ILE A 842 1.96 39.29 5.74
C ILE A 842 1.46 39.53 4.31
N VAL A 843 2.29 39.21 3.31
CA VAL A 843 1.91 39.31 1.90
C VAL A 843 1.04 38.10 1.55
N VAL A 844 -0.27 38.34 1.37
CA VAL A 844 -1.26 37.29 1.07
C VAL A 844 -1.90 37.58 -0.29
N PRO A 845 -1.69 36.75 -1.33
CA PRO A 845 -2.33 36.93 -2.63
C PRO A 845 -3.86 36.73 -2.54
N ASP A 846 -4.59 37.11 -3.59
CA ASP A 846 -6.06 36.93 -3.60
C ASP A 846 -6.48 35.48 -3.89
N THR A 847 -5.68 34.77 -4.69
CA THR A 847 -5.83 33.33 -4.95
C THR A 847 -4.46 32.66 -4.98
N PHE A 848 -4.44 31.32 -4.94
CA PHE A 848 -3.18 30.55 -5.01
C PHE A 848 -2.42 30.78 -6.32
N GLU A 849 -3.12 30.99 -7.44
CA GLU A 849 -2.57 31.27 -8.77
C GLU A 849 -1.69 32.52 -8.80
N LEU A 850 -1.95 33.48 -7.90
CA LEU A 850 -1.22 34.74 -7.80
C LEU A 850 -0.02 34.66 -6.85
N MET A 851 0.19 33.52 -6.18
CA MET A 851 1.36 33.30 -5.32
C MET A 851 2.70 33.47 -6.04
N PRO A 852 2.90 32.98 -7.28
CA PRO A 852 4.14 33.21 -8.03
C PRO A 852 4.46 34.71 -8.22
N GLN A 853 3.45 35.52 -8.54
CA GLN A 853 3.61 36.96 -8.72
C GLN A 853 3.96 37.64 -7.39
N ALA A 854 3.23 37.31 -6.31
CA ALA A 854 3.50 37.85 -4.97
C ALA A 854 4.92 37.52 -4.48
N LEU A 855 5.42 36.32 -4.78
CA LEU A 855 6.80 35.91 -4.48
C LEU A 855 7.82 36.72 -5.28
N ALA A 856 7.62 36.85 -6.59
CA ALA A 856 8.50 37.61 -7.47
C ALA A 856 8.61 39.08 -7.04
N ASP A 857 7.49 39.72 -6.72
CA ASP A 857 7.45 41.12 -6.29
C ASP A 857 8.15 41.33 -4.94
N ALA A 858 7.93 40.44 -3.98
CA ALA A 858 8.59 40.51 -2.68
C ALA A 858 10.10 40.26 -2.79
N TYR A 859 10.51 39.30 -3.60
CA TYR A 859 11.92 39.00 -3.87
C TYR A 859 12.63 40.15 -4.61
N ALA A 860 11.99 40.74 -5.61
CA ALA A 860 12.54 41.89 -6.34
C ALA A 860 12.84 43.07 -5.42
N LYS A 861 11.98 43.35 -4.42
CA LYS A 861 12.23 44.39 -3.41
C LYS A 861 13.47 44.08 -2.56
N LEU A 862 13.70 42.81 -2.21
CA LEU A 862 14.89 42.38 -1.46
C LEU A 862 16.18 42.46 -2.28
N VAL A 863 16.10 42.29 -3.59
CA VAL A 863 17.25 42.50 -4.48
C VAL A 863 17.53 44.00 -4.64
N GLN A 864 16.50 44.81 -4.86
CA GLN A 864 16.62 46.27 -5.02
C GLN A 864 17.21 46.95 -3.79
N ASN A 865 16.86 46.49 -2.58
CA ASN A 865 17.39 47.05 -1.33
C ASN A 865 18.73 46.42 -0.88
N GLY A 866 19.30 45.50 -1.66
CA GLY A 866 20.59 44.85 -1.38
C GLY A 866 20.57 43.77 -0.30
N THR A 867 19.40 43.38 0.22
CA THR A 867 19.27 42.29 1.21
C THR A 867 19.62 40.93 0.60
N VAL A 868 19.25 40.73 -0.67
CA VAL A 868 19.61 39.57 -1.48
C VAL A 868 20.56 40.01 -2.57
N VAL A 869 21.69 39.31 -2.70
CA VAL A 869 22.63 39.46 -3.81
C VAL A 869 22.63 38.16 -4.60
N PRO A 870 21.93 38.08 -5.75
CA PRO A 870 21.85 36.87 -6.55
C PRO A 870 23.25 36.39 -6.95
N ARG A 871 23.51 35.09 -6.78
CA ARG A 871 24.77 34.45 -7.15
C ARG A 871 24.71 33.93 -8.59
N ALA A 872 25.88 33.81 -9.23
CA ALA A 872 25.98 33.14 -10.52
C ALA A 872 25.55 31.66 -10.38
N GLU A 873 24.76 31.18 -11.34
CA GLU A 873 24.28 29.79 -11.34
C GLU A 873 25.49 28.84 -11.56
N PRO A 874 25.73 27.88 -10.65
CA PRO A 874 26.83 26.93 -10.83
C PRO A 874 26.52 25.93 -11.95
N GLU A 875 27.56 25.32 -12.53
CA GLU A 875 27.36 24.24 -13.49
C GLU A 875 26.60 23.07 -12.86
N VAL A 876 25.59 22.58 -13.58
CA VAL A 876 24.80 21.42 -13.19
C VAL A 876 25.71 20.18 -13.21
N PRO A 877 25.85 19.45 -12.09
CA PRO A 877 26.57 18.19 -12.05
C PRO A 877 25.96 17.18 -13.02
N LYS A 878 26.80 16.59 -13.89
CA LYS A 878 26.37 15.52 -14.81
C LYS A 878 26.33 14.19 -14.05
N ILE A 879 25.14 13.63 -13.91
CA ILE A 879 24.95 12.28 -13.35
C ILE A 879 24.52 11.34 -14.48
N PRO A 880 25.07 10.12 -14.55
CA PRO A 880 24.62 9.13 -15.51
C PRO A 880 23.14 8.82 -15.33
N ILE A 881 22.44 8.58 -16.43
CA ILE A 881 21.06 8.11 -16.37
C ILE A 881 21.04 6.63 -15.99
N ASP A 882 20.16 6.27 -15.07
CA ASP A 882 19.87 4.88 -14.75
C ASP A 882 19.52 4.07 -16.00
N TYR A 883 20.14 2.91 -16.15
CA TYR A 883 19.93 2.04 -17.31
C TYR A 883 18.44 1.71 -17.53
N SER A 884 17.68 1.43 -16.47
CA SER A 884 16.23 1.17 -16.55
C SER A 884 15.47 2.36 -17.13
N TRP A 885 15.83 3.58 -16.71
CA TRP A 885 15.18 4.80 -17.19
C TRP A 885 15.55 5.10 -18.64
N ALA A 886 16.82 4.95 -19.01
CA ALA A 886 17.26 5.09 -20.40
C ALA A 886 16.58 4.06 -21.33
N GLN A 887 16.37 2.83 -20.85
CA GLN A 887 15.67 1.79 -21.60
C GLN A 887 14.19 2.11 -21.76
N GLU A 888 13.52 2.60 -20.72
CA GLU A 888 12.10 3.02 -20.77
C GLU A 888 11.88 4.20 -21.73
N LEU A 889 12.81 5.16 -21.77
CA LEU A 889 12.79 6.27 -22.72
C LEU A 889 13.21 5.88 -24.14
N GLY A 890 13.65 4.64 -24.36
CA GLY A 890 14.13 4.16 -25.66
C GLY A 890 15.47 4.75 -26.11
N LEU A 891 16.23 5.37 -25.20
CA LEU A 891 17.54 5.98 -25.48
C LEU A 891 18.63 4.92 -25.67
N VAL A 892 18.47 3.75 -25.06
CA VAL A 892 19.41 2.63 -25.15
C VAL A 892 18.67 1.35 -25.50
N ARG A 893 19.35 0.48 -26.26
CA ARG A 893 18.88 -0.88 -26.55
C ARG A 893 19.93 -1.87 -26.09
N LYS A 894 19.55 -2.78 -25.20
CA LYS A 894 20.36 -3.95 -24.85
C LYS A 894 19.71 -5.18 -25.46
N PRO A 895 20.44 -6.01 -26.22
CA PRO A 895 19.90 -7.27 -26.70
C PRO A 895 19.55 -8.17 -25.51
N ALA A 896 18.39 -8.84 -25.58
CA ALA A 896 18.02 -9.82 -24.57
C ALA A 896 19.01 -10.98 -24.59
N SER A 897 19.60 -11.30 -23.43
CA SER A 897 20.56 -12.41 -23.30
C SER A 897 19.88 -13.78 -23.31
N PHE A 898 18.57 -13.82 -23.05
CA PHE A 898 17.78 -15.04 -22.93
C PHE A 898 16.49 -14.92 -23.73
N VAL A 899 16.07 -16.03 -24.32
CA VAL A 899 14.77 -16.18 -24.98
C VAL A 899 14.05 -17.35 -24.32
N SER A 900 12.91 -17.08 -23.69
CA SER A 900 11.98 -18.10 -23.19
C SER A 900 10.66 -17.95 -23.93
N THR A 901 10.05 -19.08 -24.30
CA THR A 901 8.81 -19.07 -25.09
C THR A 901 7.71 -20.00 -24.56
N ILE A 902 7.93 -20.62 -23.40
CA ILE A 902 7.01 -21.63 -22.83
C ILE A 902 6.10 -21.05 -21.75
N VAL A 903 6.56 -20.03 -21.01
CA VAL A 903 5.86 -19.41 -19.88
C VAL A 903 6.11 -17.91 -19.89
N ASP A 904 5.08 -17.12 -19.56
CA ASP A 904 5.20 -15.71 -19.21
C ASP A 904 4.49 -15.45 -17.88
N ASP A 905 5.26 -15.05 -16.87
CA ASP A 905 4.82 -14.77 -15.50
C ASP A 905 4.82 -13.28 -15.15
N ARG A 906 5.15 -12.41 -16.12
CA ARG A 906 5.29 -10.96 -15.91
C ARG A 906 3.96 -10.22 -15.98
N GLY A 907 2.93 -10.85 -16.55
CA GLY A 907 1.59 -10.30 -16.72
C GLY A 907 0.75 -10.33 -15.44
N GLN A 908 -0.54 -9.96 -15.57
CA GLN A 908 -1.51 -10.08 -14.47
C GLN A 908 -1.83 -11.53 -14.11
N GLU A 909 -1.71 -12.43 -15.09
CA GLU A 909 -1.87 -13.87 -14.91
C GLU A 909 -0.70 -14.61 -15.55
N LEU A 910 -0.39 -15.78 -15.00
CA LEU A 910 0.56 -16.74 -15.57
C LEU A 910 0.04 -17.27 -16.91
N LEU A 911 0.89 -17.21 -17.94
CA LEU A 911 0.58 -17.76 -19.26
C LEU A 911 1.43 -19.00 -19.55
N TYR A 912 0.79 -20.11 -19.92
CA TYR A 912 1.44 -21.30 -20.47
C TYR A 912 1.27 -21.35 -21.99
N ALA A 913 2.36 -21.11 -22.71
CA ALA A 913 2.37 -20.97 -24.18
C ALA A 913 1.25 -20.05 -24.71
N GLY A 914 0.98 -18.95 -24.00
CA GLY A 914 -0.05 -17.96 -24.35
C GLY A 914 -1.45 -18.26 -23.80
N MET A 915 -1.70 -19.45 -23.22
CA MET A 915 -2.95 -19.75 -22.53
C MET A 915 -2.89 -19.28 -21.08
N ARG A 916 -3.91 -18.54 -20.62
CA ARG A 916 -3.99 -18.11 -19.22
C ARG A 916 -4.17 -19.30 -18.30
N ILE A 917 -3.54 -19.25 -17.13
CA ILE A 917 -3.70 -20.30 -16.12
C ILE A 917 -5.17 -20.50 -15.72
N THR A 918 -5.98 -19.45 -15.74
CA THR A 918 -7.44 -19.53 -15.50
C THR A 918 -8.14 -20.35 -16.58
N ASP A 919 -7.79 -20.16 -17.86
CA ASP A 919 -8.34 -20.94 -18.99
C ASP A 919 -7.86 -22.40 -18.95
N VAL A 920 -6.63 -22.68 -18.50
CA VAL A 920 -6.12 -24.05 -18.31
C VAL A 920 -7.01 -24.86 -17.37
N PHE A 921 -7.42 -24.28 -16.23
CA PHE A 921 -8.30 -24.95 -15.28
C PHE A 921 -9.76 -24.95 -15.73
N LYS A 922 -10.23 -23.87 -16.38
CA LYS A 922 -11.59 -23.77 -16.90
C LYS A 922 -11.88 -24.85 -17.95
N ASP A 923 -10.90 -25.17 -18.78
CA ASP A 923 -11.04 -26.12 -19.88
C ASP A 923 -10.68 -27.58 -19.50
N ASP A 924 -10.36 -27.84 -18.23
CA ASP A 924 -10.02 -29.16 -17.66
C ASP A 924 -9.00 -29.98 -18.50
N ILE A 925 -7.94 -29.32 -18.98
CA ILE A 925 -6.99 -29.94 -19.93
C ILE A 925 -6.01 -30.94 -19.27
N GLY A 926 -5.99 -31.03 -17.94
CA GLY A 926 -5.16 -31.99 -17.18
C GLY A 926 -3.65 -31.76 -17.24
N ILE A 927 -2.89 -32.66 -16.61
CA ILE A 927 -1.41 -32.61 -16.58
C ILE A 927 -0.84 -32.88 -17.98
N GLY A 928 -1.47 -33.78 -18.74
CA GLY A 928 -1.10 -34.04 -20.13
C GLY A 928 -1.27 -32.82 -21.03
N GLY A 929 -2.35 -32.05 -20.85
CA GLY A 929 -2.57 -30.79 -21.56
C GLY A 929 -1.59 -29.69 -21.15
N VAL A 930 -1.24 -29.58 -19.86
CA VAL A 930 -0.22 -28.64 -19.39
C VAL A 930 1.17 -29.00 -19.97
N LEU A 931 1.56 -30.28 -19.95
CA LEU A 931 2.79 -30.73 -20.59
C LEU A 931 2.79 -30.43 -22.08
N SER A 932 1.65 -30.58 -22.73
CA SER A 932 1.49 -30.22 -24.14
C SER A 932 1.78 -28.74 -24.39
N LEU A 933 1.24 -27.84 -23.57
CA LEU A 933 1.52 -26.41 -23.68
C LEU A 933 2.98 -26.10 -23.39
N LEU A 934 3.57 -26.66 -22.34
CA LEU A 934 4.94 -26.33 -21.93
C LEU A 934 6.00 -26.91 -22.86
N TRP A 935 5.82 -28.15 -23.34
CA TRP A 935 6.84 -28.85 -24.13
C TRP A 935 6.65 -28.65 -25.63
N PHE A 936 5.40 -28.58 -26.10
CA PHE A 936 5.08 -28.49 -27.54
C PHE A 936 4.51 -27.13 -27.96
N LYS A 937 4.26 -26.24 -26.99
CA LYS A 937 3.69 -24.89 -27.20
C LYS A 937 2.36 -24.88 -27.96
N ARG A 938 1.58 -25.94 -27.80
CA ARG A 938 0.27 -26.10 -28.44
C ARG A 938 -0.65 -26.94 -27.58
N ARG A 939 -1.95 -26.77 -27.74
CA ARG A 939 -2.98 -27.62 -27.11
C ARG A 939 -3.17 -28.86 -27.98
N LEU A 940 -2.64 -30.00 -27.54
CA LEU A 940 -2.88 -31.27 -28.21
C LEU A 940 -4.32 -31.76 -27.99
N PRO A 941 -4.84 -32.65 -28.85
CA PRO A 941 -6.12 -33.30 -28.64
C PRO A 941 -6.21 -34.03 -27.29
N ASP A 942 -7.40 -34.13 -26.71
CA ASP A 942 -7.60 -34.71 -25.37
C ASP A 942 -7.07 -36.16 -25.26
N TYR A 943 -7.17 -36.95 -26.34
CA TYR A 943 -6.63 -38.32 -26.35
C TYR A 943 -5.10 -38.34 -26.24
N ALA A 944 -4.43 -37.32 -26.79
CA ALA A 944 -2.98 -37.19 -26.73
C ALA A 944 -2.55 -36.75 -25.32
N GLY A 945 -3.27 -35.81 -24.70
CA GLY A 945 -3.06 -35.45 -23.30
C GLY A 945 -3.22 -36.65 -22.35
N LYS A 946 -4.31 -37.40 -22.49
CA LYS A 946 -4.56 -38.63 -21.72
C LYS A 946 -3.53 -39.73 -21.98
N PHE A 947 -3.04 -39.85 -23.21
CA PHE A 947 -1.95 -40.77 -23.53
C PHE A 947 -0.66 -40.40 -22.80
N ILE A 948 -0.31 -39.11 -22.77
CA ILE A 948 0.86 -38.60 -22.04
C ILE A 948 0.75 -38.92 -20.53
N GLU A 949 -0.42 -38.67 -19.93
CA GLU A 949 -0.67 -39.01 -18.52
C GLU A 949 -0.53 -40.51 -18.26
N MET A 950 -1.08 -41.34 -19.15
CA MET A 950 -0.94 -42.79 -19.07
C MET A 950 0.54 -43.22 -19.10
N VAL A 951 1.35 -42.60 -19.96
CA VAL A 951 2.81 -42.86 -20.01
C VAL A 951 3.48 -42.53 -18.67
N LEU A 952 3.14 -41.39 -18.05
CA LEU A 952 3.69 -41.03 -16.73
C LEU A 952 3.31 -42.05 -15.65
N MET A 953 2.05 -42.52 -15.66
CA MET A 953 1.59 -43.53 -14.70
C MET A 953 2.30 -44.88 -14.88
N LEU A 954 2.49 -45.32 -16.13
CA LEU A 954 3.13 -46.61 -16.43
C LEU A 954 4.64 -46.60 -16.16
N THR A 955 5.27 -45.42 -16.20
CA THR A 955 6.70 -45.24 -15.95
C THR A 955 7.01 -44.76 -14.52
N ALA A 956 5.99 -44.58 -13.67
CA ALA A 956 6.12 -44.00 -12.34
C ALA A 956 7.15 -44.72 -11.46
N ASP A 957 7.07 -46.04 -11.36
CA ASP A 957 8.04 -46.85 -10.62
C ASP A 957 8.17 -48.29 -11.15
N HIS A 958 9.25 -48.99 -10.79
CA HIS A 958 9.51 -50.39 -11.17
C HIS A 958 10.30 -51.12 -10.08
N GLY A 959 10.11 -50.72 -8.82
CA GLY A 959 10.71 -51.34 -7.65
C GLY A 959 12.14 -50.87 -7.33
N PRO A 960 12.63 -51.19 -6.13
CA PRO A 960 13.84 -50.58 -5.56
C PRO A 960 15.16 -51.11 -6.15
N ALA A 961 15.10 -52.17 -6.97
CA ALA A 961 16.29 -52.85 -7.49
C ALA A 961 16.87 -52.19 -8.76
N VAL A 962 16.14 -51.25 -9.37
CA VAL A 962 16.66 -50.51 -10.52
C VAL A 962 17.66 -49.44 -10.07
N SER A 963 18.67 -49.16 -10.90
CA SER A 963 19.81 -48.31 -10.54
C SER A 963 19.40 -46.98 -9.89
N GLY A 964 18.42 -46.28 -10.46
CA GLY A 964 18.00 -44.98 -9.92
C GLY A 964 17.24 -45.06 -8.59
N ALA A 965 16.40 -46.10 -8.41
CA ALA A 965 15.70 -46.30 -7.14
C ALA A 965 16.68 -46.68 -6.03
N MET A 966 17.62 -47.58 -6.33
CA MET A 966 18.69 -47.97 -5.40
C MET A 966 19.55 -46.77 -4.98
N ASN A 967 19.99 -45.95 -5.93
CA ASN A 967 20.75 -44.73 -5.63
C ASN A 967 19.96 -43.74 -4.76
N THR A 968 18.67 -43.55 -5.06
CA THR A 968 17.78 -42.70 -4.25
C THR A 968 17.66 -43.21 -2.82
N ILE A 969 17.48 -44.52 -2.65
CA ILE A 969 17.38 -45.18 -1.35
C ILE A 969 18.69 -45.03 -0.56
N ILE A 970 19.83 -45.35 -1.16
CA ILE A 970 21.15 -45.25 -0.52
C ILE A 970 21.43 -43.81 -0.07
N THR A 971 21.16 -42.83 -0.94
CA THR A 971 21.38 -41.41 -0.66
C THR A 971 20.46 -40.92 0.47
N THR A 972 19.21 -41.37 0.47
CA THR A 972 18.24 -41.07 1.54
C THR A 972 18.70 -41.64 2.89
N ARG A 973 19.15 -42.90 2.88
CA ARG A 973 19.70 -43.61 4.05
C ARG A 973 20.99 -42.97 4.56
N ALA A 974 21.73 -42.26 3.71
CA ALA A 974 22.88 -41.45 4.10
C ALA A 974 22.49 -40.10 4.76
N GLY A 975 21.20 -39.88 5.05
CA GLY A 975 20.73 -38.70 5.79
C GLY A 975 20.46 -37.48 4.93
N LYS A 976 20.54 -37.59 3.59
CA LYS A 976 20.32 -36.46 2.67
C LYS A 976 18.85 -36.05 2.59
N ASP A 977 18.64 -34.84 2.06
CA ASP A 977 17.33 -34.26 1.77
C ASP A 977 16.69 -34.88 0.51
N LEU A 978 15.41 -34.56 0.28
CA LEU A 978 14.62 -35.08 -0.84
C LEU A 978 15.27 -34.80 -2.19
N ILE A 979 15.71 -33.56 -2.43
CA ILE A 979 16.24 -33.13 -3.71
C ILE A 979 17.56 -33.85 -4.01
N SER A 980 18.49 -33.85 -3.06
CA SER A 980 19.76 -34.58 -3.18
C SER A 980 19.54 -36.07 -3.49
N SER A 981 18.57 -36.69 -2.82
CA SER A 981 18.30 -38.12 -2.96
C SER A 981 17.69 -38.46 -4.32
N VAL A 982 16.68 -37.70 -4.75
CA VAL A 982 16.04 -37.90 -6.06
C VAL A 982 17.03 -37.63 -7.20
N VAL A 983 17.80 -36.54 -7.12
CA VAL A 983 18.81 -36.21 -8.15
C VAL A 983 19.85 -37.32 -8.28
N SER A 984 20.32 -37.89 -7.16
CA SER A 984 21.24 -39.05 -7.17
C SER A 984 20.67 -40.26 -7.92
N GLY A 985 19.36 -40.50 -7.83
CA GLY A 985 18.68 -41.50 -8.63
C GLY A 985 18.52 -41.12 -10.09
N LEU A 986 18.08 -39.88 -10.37
CA LEU A 986 17.84 -39.38 -11.73
C LEU A 986 19.12 -39.34 -12.58
N LEU A 987 20.28 -39.07 -11.98
CA LEU A 987 21.58 -39.07 -12.67
C LEU A 987 21.99 -40.47 -13.18
N THR A 988 21.28 -41.54 -12.77
CA THR A 988 21.48 -42.88 -13.34
C THR A 988 20.71 -43.09 -14.65
N ILE A 989 19.73 -42.23 -14.96
CA ILE A 989 18.92 -42.33 -16.17
C ILE A 989 19.76 -41.89 -17.37
N GLY A 990 19.86 -42.75 -18.37
CA GLY A 990 20.68 -42.58 -19.57
C GLY A 990 20.62 -43.81 -20.47
N GLU A 991 21.65 -44.05 -21.28
CA GLU A 991 21.64 -45.08 -22.34
C GLU A 991 21.31 -46.49 -21.83
N ARG A 992 21.82 -46.88 -20.65
CA ARG A 992 21.62 -48.23 -20.08
C ARG A 992 20.38 -48.37 -19.19
N PHE A 993 19.89 -47.27 -18.62
CA PHE A 993 18.72 -47.26 -17.73
C PHE A 993 17.80 -46.10 -18.13
N GLY A 994 16.64 -46.42 -18.71
CA GLY A 994 15.67 -45.41 -19.19
C GLY A 994 15.82 -45.00 -20.66
N GLY A 995 16.97 -45.23 -21.30
CA GLY A 995 17.20 -44.90 -22.72
C GLY A 995 16.53 -45.84 -23.75
N ALA A 996 15.80 -46.86 -23.30
CA ALA A 996 15.17 -47.85 -24.17
C ALA A 996 14.02 -47.26 -25.02
N LEU A 997 13.30 -46.25 -24.50
CA LEU A 997 12.21 -45.58 -25.23
C LEU A 997 12.75 -44.87 -26.47
N ASP A 998 13.76 -44.03 -26.29
CA ASP A 998 14.34 -43.23 -27.38
C ASP A 998 15.04 -44.10 -28.43
N GLY A 999 15.77 -45.13 -27.97
CA GLY A 999 16.41 -46.12 -28.84
C GLY A 999 15.42 -46.95 -29.66
N ALA A 1000 14.26 -47.28 -29.09
CA ALA A 1000 13.20 -48.00 -29.79
C ALA A 1000 12.54 -47.09 -30.84
N ALA A 1001 12.13 -45.87 -30.47
CA ALA A 1001 11.53 -44.93 -31.41
C ALA A 1001 12.44 -44.69 -32.61
N THR A 1002 13.70 -44.36 -32.38
CA THR A 1002 14.68 -44.11 -33.45
C THR A 1002 14.86 -45.32 -34.37
N SER A 1003 14.97 -46.52 -33.80
CA SER A 1003 15.23 -47.74 -34.58
C SER A 1003 14.05 -48.15 -35.45
N PHE A 1004 12.83 -48.13 -34.90
CA PHE A 1004 11.61 -48.50 -35.63
C PHE A 1004 11.26 -47.44 -36.69
N THR A 1005 11.32 -46.16 -36.35
CA THR A 1005 11.06 -45.06 -37.28
C THR A 1005 12.02 -45.08 -38.45
N LYS A 1006 13.34 -45.21 -38.20
CA LYS A 1006 14.34 -45.28 -39.28
C LYS A 1006 14.11 -46.45 -40.22
N ALA A 1007 13.75 -47.62 -39.68
CA ALA A 1007 13.49 -48.81 -40.50
C ALA A 1007 12.24 -48.64 -41.37
N TYR A 1008 11.17 -48.09 -40.80
CA TYR A 1008 9.94 -47.78 -41.51
C TYR A 1008 10.16 -46.74 -42.62
N ASP A 1009 10.81 -45.61 -42.29
CA ASP A 1009 11.04 -44.51 -43.23
C ASP A 1009 12.01 -44.89 -44.36
N SER A 1010 12.93 -45.84 -44.11
CA SER A 1010 13.82 -46.40 -45.14
C SER A 1010 13.12 -47.39 -46.08
N GLY A 1011 11.82 -47.67 -45.87
CA GLY A 1011 11.04 -48.61 -46.67
C GLY A 1011 11.40 -50.08 -46.45
N LEU A 1012 12.11 -50.42 -45.37
CA LEU A 1012 12.45 -51.81 -45.06
C LEU A 1012 11.21 -52.56 -44.62
N THR A 1013 10.96 -53.76 -45.16
CA THR A 1013 9.93 -54.64 -44.59
C THR A 1013 10.32 -55.09 -43.17
N PRO A 1014 9.35 -55.44 -42.29
CA PRO A 1014 9.66 -55.93 -40.94
C PRO A 1014 10.67 -57.07 -40.89
N ARG A 1015 10.67 -57.94 -41.90
CA ARG A 1015 11.60 -59.08 -42.02
C ARG A 1015 13.01 -58.63 -42.42
N GLU A 1016 13.14 -57.66 -43.31
CA GLU A 1016 14.43 -57.06 -43.69
C GLU A 1016 15.03 -56.29 -42.51
N PHE A 1017 14.22 -55.55 -41.76
CA PHE A 1017 14.68 -54.88 -40.54
C PHE A 1017 15.25 -55.86 -39.52
N VAL A 1018 14.51 -56.92 -39.17
CA VAL A 1018 14.99 -57.96 -38.24
C VAL A 1018 16.29 -58.61 -38.74
N THR A 1019 16.40 -58.84 -40.05
CA THR A 1019 17.59 -59.45 -40.66
C THR A 1019 18.78 -58.50 -40.64
N SER A 1020 18.56 -57.20 -40.89
CA SER A 1020 19.59 -56.17 -40.86
C SER A 1020 20.20 -56.02 -39.47
N MET A 1021 19.38 -56.01 -38.42
CA MET A 1021 19.82 -55.91 -37.03
C MET A 1021 20.64 -57.14 -36.60
N ARG A 1022 20.20 -58.34 -37.01
CA ARG A 1022 20.97 -59.57 -36.82
C ARG A 1022 22.33 -59.51 -37.53
N LYS A 1023 22.38 -59.05 -38.78
CA LYS A 1023 23.63 -58.93 -39.56
C LYS A 1023 24.59 -57.92 -38.93
N ALA A 1024 24.07 -56.85 -38.35
CA ALA A 1024 24.83 -55.85 -37.61
C ALA A 1024 25.22 -56.29 -36.18
N ASN A 1025 24.84 -57.51 -35.76
CA ASN A 1025 25.01 -58.03 -34.40
C ASN A 1025 24.42 -57.12 -33.31
N LYS A 1026 23.26 -56.50 -33.59
CA LYS A 1026 22.52 -55.63 -32.67
C LYS A 1026 21.17 -56.22 -32.30
N LEU A 1027 20.79 -56.11 -31.04
CA LEU A 1027 19.43 -56.39 -30.58
C LEU A 1027 18.50 -55.25 -30.98
N ILE A 1028 17.23 -55.55 -31.21
CA ILE A 1028 16.21 -54.54 -31.53
C ILE A 1028 15.76 -53.89 -30.21
N PRO A 1029 16.00 -52.58 -30.00
CA PRO A 1029 15.52 -51.88 -28.81
C PRO A 1029 13.99 -51.93 -28.74
N GLY A 1030 13.44 -52.13 -27.54
CA GLY A 1030 11.99 -52.30 -27.35
C GLY A 1030 11.46 -53.71 -27.61
N ILE A 1031 12.28 -54.67 -28.05
CA ILE A 1031 11.91 -56.08 -28.22
C ILE A 1031 12.60 -56.94 -27.17
N GLY A 1032 11.81 -57.76 -26.46
CA GLY A 1032 12.26 -58.74 -25.50
C GLY A 1032 11.86 -58.44 -24.07
N HIS A 1033 11.52 -59.50 -23.34
CA HIS A 1033 11.19 -59.44 -21.92
C HIS A 1033 11.80 -60.64 -21.17
N LYS A 1034 12.18 -60.44 -19.89
CA LYS A 1034 12.78 -61.49 -19.05
C LYS A 1034 11.80 -62.62 -18.68
N ILE A 1035 10.56 -62.26 -18.31
CA ILE A 1035 9.52 -63.18 -17.81
C ILE A 1035 8.33 -63.31 -18.78
N LYS A 1036 7.76 -62.19 -19.25
CA LYS A 1036 6.61 -62.13 -20.15
C LYS A 1036 6.89 -62.70 -21.54
N SER A 1037 5.85 -63.23 -22.17
CA SER A 1037 5.90 -63.89 -23.47
C SER A 1037 4.57 -63.75 -24.20
N ARG A 1038 4.44 -64.31 -25.41
CA ARG A 1038 3.19 -64.24 -26.18
C ARG A 1038 1.99 -64.86 -25.46
N THR A 1039 2.22 -65.91 -24.66
CA THR A 1039 1.18 -66.59 -23.88
C THR A 1039 0.95 -65.98 -22.49
N ASN A 1040 1.87 -65.12 -22.03
CA ASN A 1040 1.77 -64.37 -20.77
C ASN A 1040 2.14 -62.90 -21.05
N PRO A 1041 1.20 -62.10 -21.59
CA PRO A 1041 1.49 -60.75 -22.06
C PRO A 1041 1.86 -59.79 -20.91
N ASP A 1042 2.59 -58.72 -21.26
CA ASP A 1042 2.78 -57.59 -20.36
C ASP A 1042 1.52 -56.72 -20.38
N MET A 1043 0.78 -56.68 -19.27
CA MET A 1043 -0.47 -55.95 -19.17
C MET A 1043 -0.31 -54.44 -19.43
N ARG A 1044 0.86 -53.87 -19.17
CA ARG A 1044 1.13 -52.45 -19.48
C ARG A 1044 1.14 -52.20 -20.98
N VAL A 1045 1.71 -53.14 -21.73
CA VAL A 1045 1.73 -53.11 -23.20
C VAL A 1045 0.31 -53.25 -23.73
N GLU A 1046 -0.49 -54.16 -23.18
CA GLU A 1046 -1.89 -54.33 -23.60
C GLU A 1046 -2.75 -53.09 -23.34
N LEU A 1047 -2.54 -52.39 -22.21
CA LEU A 1047 -3.22 -51.12 -21.91
C LEU A 1047 -2.86 -50.04 -22.94
N VAL A 1048 -1.57 -49.88 -23.25
CA VAL A 1048 -1.07 -48.92 -24.25
C VAL A 1048 -1.65 -49.26 -25.63
N LYS A 1049 -1.51 -50.50 -26.09
CA LYS A 1049 -2.01 -50.97 -27.39
C LYS A 1049 -3.52 -50.72 -27.52
N SER A 1050 -4.30 -51.11 -26.51
CA SER A 1050 -5.76 -50.96 -26.51
C SER A 1050 -6.19 -49.50 -26.55
N TYR A 1051 -5.51 -48.64 -25.79
CA TYR A 1051 -5.79 -47.21 -25.79
C TYR A 1051 -5.46 -46.56 -27.14
N VAL A 1052 -4.27 -46.82 -27.66
CA VAL A 1052 -3.76 -46.22 -28.90
C VAL A 1052 -4.61 -46.67 -30.09
N LYS A 1053 -4.88 -47.97 -30.23
CA LYS A 1053 -5.74 -48.50 -31.31
C LYS A 1053 -7.18 -48.00 -31.27
N LYS A 1054 -7.69 -47.65 -30.10
CA LYS A 1054 -9.06 -47.15 -29.95
C LYS A 1054 -9.18 -45.66 -30.26
N ASN A 1055 -8.18 -44.85 -29.90
CA ASN A 1055 -8.32 -43.39 -29.87
C ASN A 1055 -7.46 -42.65 -30.91
N PHE A 1056 -6.37 -43.24 -31.40
CA PHE A 1056 -5.50 -42.57 -32.37
C PHE A 1056 -6.08 -42.68 -33.78
N PRO A 1057 -5.93 -41.63 -34.62
CA PRO A 1057 -6.45 -41.64 -35.98
C PRO A 1057 -5.74 -42.69 -36.86
N ASN A 1058 -4.41 -42.76 -36.79
CA ASN A 1058 -3.57 -43.75 -37.48
C ASN A 1058 -2.44 -44.20 -36.57
N THR A 1059 -1.90 -45.40 -36.82
CA THR A 1059 -0.84 -46.01 -35.99
C THR A 1059 0.21 -46.80 -36.82
N PRO A 1060 0.76 -46.21 -37.89
CA PRO A 1060 1.61 -46.93 -38.85
C PRO A 1060 2.88 -47.51 -38.24
N ILE A 1061 3.52 -46.81 -37.30
CA ILE A 1061 4.77 -47.28 -36.67
C ILE A 1061 4.47 -48.37 -35.65
N LEU A 1062 3.39 -48.25 -34.87
CA LEU A 1062 2.93 -49.32 -33.98
C LEU A 1062 2.56 -50.58 -34.78
N ASP A 1063 1.87 -50.46 -35.91
CA ASP A 1063 1.55 -51.60 -36.78
C ASP A 1063 2.79 -52.28 -37.34
N TYR A 1064 3.77 -51.49 -37.77
CA TYR A 1064 5.06 -52.01 -38.20
C TYR A 1064 5.77 -52.75 -37.06
N ALA A 1065 5.78 -52.20 -35.85
CA ALA A 1065 6.41 -52.81 -34.68
C ALA A 1065 5.72 -54.12 -34.25
N LEU A 1066 4.38 -54.19 -34.33
CA LEU A 1066 3.61 -55.42 -34.10
C LEU A 1066 3.96 -56.51 -35.12
N LYS A 1067 4.17 -56.16 -36.39
CA LYS A 1067 4.66 -57.10 -37.41
C LYS A 1067 6.10 -57.54 -37.18
N VAL A 1068 6.96 -56.69 -36.62
CA VAL A 1068 8.29 -57.08 -36.16
C VAL A 1068 8.19 -58.06 -34.98
N GLU A 1069 7.28 -57.81 -34.03
CA GLU A 1069 6.99 -58.70 -32.89
C GLU A 1069 6.53 -60.10 -33.34
N GLU A 1070 5.65 -60.20 -34.33
CA GLU A 1070 5.24 -61.50 -34.91
C GLU A 1070 6.44 -62.31 -35.41
N ILE A 1071 7.41 -61.64 -36.04
CA ILE A 1071 8.63 -62.27 -36.56
C ILE A 1071 9.57 -62.66 -35.43
N THR A 1072 9.77 -61.82 -34.42
CA THR A 1072 10.71 -62.10 -33.32
C THR A 1072 10.18 -63.16 -32.37
N THR A 1073 8.87 -63.14 -32.06
CA THR A 1073 8.22 -64.17 -31.21
C THR A 1073 8.20 -65.55 -31.86
N SER A 1074 8.17 -65.62 -33.20
CA SER A 1074 8.34 -66.89 -33.92
C SER A 1074 9.72 -67.54 -33.71
N LYS A 1075 10.73 -66.76 -33.30
CA LYS A 1075 12.08 -67.26 -32.97
C LYS A 1075 12.18 -67.68 -31.51
N LYS A 1076 11.62 -66.88 -30.60
CA LYS A 1076 11.57 -67.17 -29.16
C LYS A 1076 10.39 -66.45 -28.53
N ASP A 1077 9.60 -67.17 -27.75
CA ASP A 1077 8.28 -66.71 -27.27
C ASP A 1077 8.34 -65.44 -26.40
N ASN A 1078 9.48 -65.17 -25.74
CA ASN A 1078 9.68 -63.99 -24.90
C ASN A 1078 10.24 -62.76 -25.62
N LEU A 1079 10.41 -62.81 -26.95
CA LEU A 1079 10.82 -61.67 -27.79
C LEU A 1079 9.62 -60.82 -28.23
N ILE A 1080 8.79 -60.44 -27.26
CA ILE A 1080 7.61 -59.59 -27.42
C ILE A 1080 7.99 -58.09 -27.46
N LEU A 1081 7.11 -57.24 -27.96
CA LEU A 1081 7.22 -55.78 -27.83
C LEU A 1081 7.03 -55.42 -26.35
N ASN A 1082 8.05 -54.82 -25.74
CA ASN A 1082 7.98 -54.43 -24.33
C ASN A 1082 7.32 -53.04 -24.16
N VAL A 1083 7.08 -52.63 -22.91
CA VAL A 1083 6.39 -51.37 -22.61
C VAL A 1083 7.14 -50.15 -23.14
N ASP A 1084 8.47 -50.15 -23.07
CA ASP A 1084 9.32 -49.07 -23.58
C ASP A 1084 9.18 -48.93 -25.10
N GLY A 1085 9.25 -50.05 -25.82
CA GLY A 1085 9.06 -50.11 -27.26
C GLY A 1085 7.66 -49.73 -27.70
N CYS A 1086 6.63 -50.19 -26.98
CA CYS A 1086 5.23 -49.87 -27.26
C CYS A 1086 4.91 -48.38 -27.05
N ILE A 1087 5.35 -47.79 -25.94
CA ILE A 1087 5.21 -46.34 -25.68
C ILE A 1087 5.96 -45.55 -26.75
N ALA A 1088 7.19 -45.93 -27.07
CA ALA A 1088 8.04 -45.23 -28.03
C ALA A 1088 7.41 -45.12 -29.42
N VAL A 1089 6.99 -46.25 -30.02
CA VAL A 1089 6.38 -46.25 -31.36
C VAL A 1089 5.01 -45.56 -31.37
N SER A 1090 4.25 -45.68 -30.28
CA SER A 1090 2.96 -45.01 -30.15
C SER A 1090 3.12 -43.50 -29.99
N PHE A 1091 4.18 -43.03 -29.31
CA PHE A 1091 4.46 -41.61 -29.19
C PHE A 1091 4.94 -41.01 -30.52
N VAL A 1092 5.67 -41.77 -31.34
CA VAL A 1092 5.98 -41.37 -32.72
C VAL A 1092 4.70 -41.23 -33.55
N ASP A 1093 3.78 -42.20 -33.46
CA ASP A 1093 2.48 -42.12 -34.13
C ASP A 1093 1.67 -40.92 -33.62
N LEU A 1094 1.72 -40.59 -32.31
CA LEU A 1094 1.08 -39.38 -31.77
C LEU A 1094 1.62 -38.13 -32.44
N LEU A 1095 2.94 -37.97 -32.52
CA LEU A 1095 3.55 -36.78 -33.13
C LEU A 1095 3.24 -36.68 -34.62
N ARG A 1096 3.31 -37.80 -35.37
CA ARG A 1096 3.11 -37.79 -36.83
C ARG A 1096 1.65 -37.71 -37.25
N GLU A 1097 0.74 -38.36 -36.53
CA GLU A 1097 -0.63 -38.59 -36.98
C GLU A 1097 -1.67 -37.73 -36.26
N SER A 1098 -1.29 -36.97 -35.22
CA SER A 1098 -2.24 -36.10 -34.50
C SER A 1098 -2.69 -34.86 -35.28
N ASN A 1099 -2.11 -34.60 -36.46
CA ASN A 1099 -2.23 -33.35 -37.22
C ASN A 1099 -1.77 -32.09 -36.45
N ALA A 1100 -1.15 -32.27 -35.29
CA ALA A 1100 -0.70 -31.17 -34.47
C ALA A 1100 0.72 -30.73 -34.81
N PHE A 1101 1.51 -31.52 -35.56
CA PHE A 1101 2.91 -31.26 -35.88
C PHE A 1101 3.20 -31.48 -37.36
N THR A 1102 4.17 -30.74 -37.92
CA THR A 1102 4.75 -31.11 -39.23
C THR A 1102 5.69 -32.31 -39.07
N PRO A 1103 6.02 -33.04 -40.15
CA PRO A 1103 7.01 -34.11 -40.10
C PRO A 1103 8.36 -33.67 -39.51
N GLU A 1104 8.80 -32.45 -39.84
CA GLU A 1104 10.05 -31.86 -39.34
C GLU A 1104 9.97 -31.56 -37.85
N GLU A 1105 8.85 -31.00 -37.36
CA GLU A 1105 8.63 -30.76 -35.93
C GLU A 1105 8.59 -32.07 -35.14
N ALA A 1106 7.89 -33.08 -35.67
CA ALA A 1106 7.80 -34.40 -35.06
C ALA A 1106 9.18 -35.05 -34.95
N GLU A 1107 10.00 -35.00 -36.00
CA GLU A 1107 11.38 -35.50 -35.98
C GLU A 1107 12.26 -34.70 -35.00
N GLU A 1108 12.10 -33.37 -34.95
CA GLU A 1108 12.83 -32.53 -34.02
C GLU A 1108 12.53 -32.88 -32.56
N TYR A 1109 11.25 -33.01 -32.17
CA TYR A 1109 10.87 -33.39 -30.80
C TYR A 1109 11.39 -34.76 -30.39
N MET A 1110 11.47 -35.69 -31.34
CA MET A 1110 12.10 -36.98 -31.11
C MET A 1110 13.62 -36.82 -30.89
N ARG A 1111 14.30 -36.10 -31.77
CA ARG A 1111 15.75 -35.88 -31.72
C ARG A 1111 16.22 -35.18 -30.44
N ILE A 1112 15.45 -34.21 -29.92
CA ILE A 1112 15.81 -33.47 -28.71
C ILE A 1112 15.50 -34.24 -27.40
N GLY A 1113 14.97 -35.47 -27.49
CA GLY A 1113 14.84 -36.37 -26.35
C GLY A 1113 13.56 -36.22 -25.54
N THR A 1114 12.43 -35.83 -26.17
CA THR A 1114 11.13 -35.69 -25.48
C THR A 1114 10.71 -36.96 -24.72
N LEU A 1115 10.97 -38.15 -25.29
CA LEU A 1115 10.68 -39.44 -24.64
C LEU A 1115 11.52 -39.68 -23.38
N ASN A 1116 12.78 -39.25 -23.38
CA ASN A 1116 13.62 -39.28 -22.18
C ASN A 1116 13.04 -38.35 -21.10
N GLY A 1117 12.54 -37.17 -21.50
CA GLY A 1117 11.82 -36.26 -20.62
C GLY A 1117 10.62 -36.91 -19.95
N LEU A 1118 9.78 -37.62 -20.70
CA LEU A 1118 8.62 -38.35 -20.15
C LEU A 1118 9.04 -39.44 -19.16
N PHE A 1119 10.07 -40.22 -19.49
CA PHE A 1119 10.56 -41.26 -18.60
C PHE A 1119 11.13 -40.68 -17.30
N VAL A 1120 11.93 -39.60 -17.38
CA VAL A 1120 12.48 -38.88 -16.23
C VAL A 1120 11.35 -38.34 -15.36
N LEU A 1121 10.38 -37.64 -15.95
CA LEU A 1121 9.25 -37.05 -15.22
C LEU A 1121 8.40 -38.12 -14.53
N GLY A 1122 8.05 -39.19 -15.24
CA GLY A 1122 7.32 -40.31 -14.65
C GLY A 1122 8.11 -40.95 -13.51
N ARG A 1123 9.38 -41.33 -13.75
CA ARG A 1123 10.22 -42.04 -12.77
C ARG A 1123 10.50 -41.23 -11.50
N THR A 1124 10.50 -39.90 -11.61
CA THR A 1124 10.65 -38.99 -10.46
C THR A 1124 9.58 -39.26 -9.40
N LEU A 1125 8.36 -39.63 -9.80
CA LEU A 1125 7.27 -39.98 -8.87
C LEU A 1125 7.66 -41.15 -7.96
N GLY A 1126 8.20 -42.24 -8.54
CA GLY A 1126 8.67 -43.40 -7.79
C GLY A 1126 9.87 -43.10 -6.90
N PHE A 1127 10.81 -42.27 -7.36
CA PHE A 1127 12.00 -41.91 -6.57
C PHE A 1127 11.64 -41.06 -5.35
N ILE A 1128 10.73 -40.10 -5.50
CA ILE A 1128 10.16 -39.37 -4.35
C ILE A 1128 9.49 -40.35 -3.38
N GLY A 1129 8.70 -41.29 -3.91
CA GLY A 1129 8.07 -42.36 -3.12
C GLY A 1129 9.09 -43.17 -2.30
N HIS A 1130 10.19 -43.59 -2.91
CA HIS A 1130 11.28 -44.29 -2.23
C HIS A 1130 11.97 -43.42 -1.16
N HIS A 1131 12.23 -42.14 -1.42
CA HIS A 1131 12.81 -41.26 -0.41
C HIS A 1131 11.91 -41.16 0.84
N LEU A 1132 10.62 -40.85 0.62
CA LEU A 1132 9.64 -40.72 1.70
C LEU A 1132 9.47 -42.03 2.46
N ASP A 1133 9.46 -43.17 1.74
CA ASP A 1133 9.39 -44.48 2.34
C ASP A 1133 10.60 -44.77 3.24
N GLN A 1134 11.82 -44.52 2.79
CA GLN A 1134 13.03 -44.76 3.60
C GLN A 1134 13.10 -43.85 4.83
N LYS A 1135 12.68 -42.58 4.72
CA LYS A 1135 12.56 -41.66 5.87
C LYS A 1135 11.52 -42.17 6.87
N ARG A 1136 10.34 -42.59 6.39
CA ARG A 1136 9.27 -43.16 7.21
C ARG A 1136 9.72 -44.44 7.92
N LEU A 1137 10.44 -45.32 7.22
CA LEU A 1137 11.01 -46.56 7.75
C LEU A 1137 12.22 -46.34 8.68
N LYS A 1138 12.67 -45.08 8.85
CA LYS A 1138 13.82 -44.70 9.70
C LYS A 1138 15.08 -45.53 9.41
N GLN A 1139 15.31 -45.83 8.13
CA GLN A 1139 16.43 -46.68 7.71
C GLN A 1139 17.77 -45.96 7.90
N GLY A 1140 18.71 -46.61 8.60
CA GLY A 1140 20.05 -46.09 8.86
C GLY A 1140 20.99 -46.19 7.66
N LEU A 1141 22.21 -45.64 7.79
CA LEU A 1141 23.23 -45.60 6.74
C LEU A 1141 23.46 -46.98 6.10
N TYR A 1142 23.49 -47.01 4.76
CA TYR A 1142 23.82 -48.20 4.00
C TYR A 1142 25.33 -48.27 3.75
N ARG A 1143 25.94 -49.43 4.04
CA ARG A 1143 27.31 -49.78 3.65
C ARG A 1143 27.26 -51.10 2.90
N HIS A 1144 27.85 -51.14 1.71
CA HIS A 1144 27.81 -52.34 0.88
C HIS A 1144 28.63 -53.48 1.54
N PRO A 1145 28.11 -54.72 1.57
CA PRO A 1145 28.83 -55.87 2.11
C PRO A 1145 30.14 -56.13 1.37
N TRP A 1146 31.17 -56.60 2.10
CA TRP A 1146 32.49 -56.84 1.52
C TRP A 1146 32.59 -58.11 0.68
N ASP A 1147 31.76 -59.11 0.98
CA ASP A 1147 31.64 -60.37 0.26
C ASP A 1147 31.04 -60.21 -1.16
N ASP A 1148 30.33 -59.10 -1.42
CA ASP A 1148 29.81 -58.73 -2.74
C ASP A 1148 30.83 -57.91 -3.59
N ILE A 1149 32.05 -57.68 -3.06
CA ILE A 1149 33.10 -56.90 -3.73
C ILE A 1149 34.34 -57.77 -3.98
N SER A 1150 34.71 -57.94 -5.26
CA SER A 1150 35.97 -58.59 -5.63
C SER A 1150 37.15 -57.61 -5.58
N TYR A 1151 37.96 -57.69 -4.51
CA TYR A 1151 39.16 -56.87 -4.34
C TYR A 1151 40.37 -57.45 -5.10
N LEU A 1152 40.50 -57.12 -6.39
CA LEU A 1152 41.66 -57.45 -7.21
C LEU A 1152 42.75 -56.37 -7.07
N LEU A 1153 43.37 -56.30 -5.89
CA LEU A 1153 44.45 -55.34 -5.63
C LEU A 1153 45.76 -55.83 -6.28
N PRO A 1154 46.52 -54.98 -6.98
CA PRO A 1154 47.85 -55.34 -7.48
C PRO A 1154 48.77 -55.69 -6.30
N SER A 1155 49.61 -56.72 -6.45
CA SER A 1155 50.59 -57.10 -5.44
C SER A 1155 51.57 -55.95 -5.22
N LEU A 1156 51.49 -55.28 -4.08
CA LEU A 1156 52.47 -54.28 -3.67
C LEU A 1156 53.72 -54.99 -3.14
N GLU A 1157 54.88 -54.76 -3.76
CA GLU A 1157 56.16 -55.19 -3.19
C GLU A 1157 56.41 -54.48 -1.83
N PRO A 1158 56.98 -55.16 -0.82
CA PRO A 1158 56.98 -54.70 0.57
C PRO A 1158 57.78 -53.41 0.85
N GLU A 1159 58.65 -52.97 -0.07
CA GLU A 1159 59.65 -51.93 0.21
C GLU A 1159 59.19 -50.49 -0.10
N SER A 1160 57.97 -50.28 -0.61
CA SER A 1160 57.48 -48.94 -1.02
C SER A 1160 56.47 -48.28 -0.06
N LEU A 1161 56.23 -48.83 1.13
CA LEU A 1161 55.22 -48.31 2.06
C LEU A 1161 55.78 -47.25 3.02
N ASP A 1162 55.30 -46.01 2.90
CA ASP A 1162 55.48 -44.94 3.90
C ASP A 1162 54.83 -45.38 5.24
N PRO A 1163 55.59 -45.49 6.35
CA PRO A 1163 55.07 -45.96 7.63
C PRO A 1163 54.01 -45.05 8.27
N ARG A 1164 53.74 -43.85 7.72
CA ARG A 1164 52.68 -42.94 8.22
C ARG A 1164 51.25 -43.29 7.79
N ARG A 1165 51.04 -44.28 6.91
CA ARG A 1165 49.69 -44.64 6.42
C ARG A 1165 49.10 -45.92 7.04
N ILE A 1166 49.73 -46.51 8.06
CA ILE A 1166 49.19 -47.69 8.76
C ILE A 1166 48.48 -47.27 10.05
N THR A 1167 47.21 -46.90 9.95
CA THR A 1167 46.29 -46.87 11.10
C THR A 1167 44.91 -47.38 10.70
N ALA A 1168 44.74 -48.70 10.67
CA ALA A 1168 43.49 -49.38 10.95
C ALA A 1168 43.78 -50.87 11.20
N ARG A 1169 44.22 -51.20 12.43
CA ARG A 1169 44.27 -52.60 12.89
C ARG A 1169 42.84 -53.07 13.16
N VAL A 1170 42.45 -54.16 12.50
CA VAL A 1170 41.28 -54.95 12.86
C VAL A 1170 41.71 -55.90 13.98
N ASN A 1171 41.19 -55.69 15.19
CA ASN A 1171 41.19 -56.70 16.24
C ASN A 1171 40.07 -57.70 15.95
N VAL A 1172 40.43 -58.91 15.54
CA VAL A 1172 39.54 -60.07 15.62
C VAL A 1172 40.24 -61.07 16.54
N GLU A 1173 39.80 -61.12 17.79
CA GLU A 1173 40.03 -62.30 18.63
C GLU A 1173 39.17 -63.45 18.08
N PRO A 1174 39.74 -64.66 17.90
CA PRO A 1174 38.96 -65.84 17.58
C PRO A 1174 38.40 -66.43 18.88
N LYS A 1175 37.07 -66.49 19.03
CA LYS A 1175 36.45 -67.38 20.01
C LYS A 1175 35.83 -68.59 19.30
N LYS A 1176 36.13 -69.74 19.92
CA LYS A 1176 35.83 -71.14 19.59
C LYS A 1176 34.41 -71.43 19.17
#